data_AF-A0A8J3RHB5-F1
#
_entry.id   AF-A0A8J3RHB5-F1
#
_cell.length_a   1.000
_cell.length_b   1.000
_cell.length_c   1.000
_cell.angle_alpha   90.00
_cell.angle_beta   90.00
_cell.angle_gamma   90.00
#
_symmetry.space_group_name_H-M   'P 1'
#
loop_
_entity.id
_entity.type
_entity.pdbx_description
1 polymer ?
#
loop_
_entity_poly.entity_id
_entity_poly.type
_entity_poly.pdbx_seq_one_letter_code
_entity_poly.pdbx_strand_id
1 'polypeptide(L)'
;MCDDDPGMSPAMARALDDYRALLAAHGVTWGEDPIFYVKSMAADAYLMGPRDFWGTCYRKVAERHPGADVKELEDHLLELDMAEIVRDVLAGDLPDNLAALRLTRDGAALEARPRAVLGGQVLRTTLLVDSARDEPATVLVDGEAHEVGPRGALLIPITGGSRVAADGAEIDLAPLSRPAAAARLRVRAGMPCRWSVSGAHGQGWYPEGAPHRRDALVRPYFHGDDLVLDVPAEPLAVRVWRGMEYGSAQVTVTPAEGEETLVELVPPRLYDAAARGWYGGDMHVHLNWAGDMVGTPALAAAMQHGEDLHVLNLVAGNVSSARVYDAEALEHWAGRDLPWSDAAHLARIGVEYRNDLLGHFYAFAPEAPPSRFHTGFLGAADWPPNSAACQELRALGAVTGYSHPFHVPFAETDGPRAALLWRRNCSAREIVADAALGLIDSLDVLNHSSIEATALVYRRLIGAGNRLAVTAGTDSMVSFARRGNQSSPPGWERVYARVDGPLSAAAFAEAIRRGRTFATTGPWLELSVNGNGPGDTLRPSPGDRVTITVRSVGPEVERLEIRTAAGVLAEGPGGHLAVELAADRPDYVVAIASGGPHERSFHATGVYACTSPVYLDVDGRHVARPEDVRWCLDWLDALEAMVREEGRFETAAQLDDHLALYERARAVYRDRLT
;
A
#
# COMPACT_ATOMS: atom_id res chain seq x y z
N MET A 1 -24.82 -2.86 6.55
CA MET A 1 -24.31 -1.59 7.10
C MET A 1 -25.14 -0.48 6.49
N CYS A 2 -25.94 0.23 7.29
CA CYS A 2 -26.87 1.26 6.82
C CYS A 2 -26.16 2.55 6.42
N ASP A 3 -26.64 3.21 5.37
CA ASP A 3 -26.16 4.50 4.84
C ASP A 3 -26.41 5.70 5.77
N ASP A 4 -27.03 5.51 6.93
CA ASP A 4 -27.31 6.56 7.91
C ASP A 4 -26.13 6.70 8.90
N ASP A 5 -24.99 7.21 8.42
CA ASP A 5 -23.88 7.62 9.28
C ASP A 5 -24.14 9.03 9.83
N PRO A 6 -24.37 9.21 11.14
CA PRO A 6 -24.69 10.50 11.74
C PRO A 6 -23.55 11.54 11.64
N GLY A 7 -22.36 11.15 11.18
CA GLY A 7 -21.22 12.04 10.92
C GLY A 7 -21.05 12.49 9.47
N MET A 8 -21.91 12.06 8.54
CA MET A 8 -21.74 12.34 7.10
C MET A 8 -22.40 13.66 6.69
N SER A 9 -21.62 14.56 6.08
CA SER A 9 -22.18 15.80 5.51
C SER A 9 -22.96 15.54 4.22
N PRO A 10 -23.92 16.40 3.84
CA PRO A 10 -24.62 16.27 2.55
C PRO A 10 -23.69 16.32 1.33
N ALA A 11 -22.53 16.97 1.43
CA ALA A 11 -21.54 17.00 0.35
C ALA A 11 -20.86 15.64 0.19
N MET A 12 -20.46 15.02 1.31
CA MET A 12 -19.87 13.67 1.29
C MET A 12 -20.85 12.61 0.81
N ALA A 13 -22.12 12.68 1.25
CA ALA A 13 -23.15 11.75 0.77
C ALA A 13 -23.30 11.82 -0.76
N ARG A 14 -23.32 13.04 -1.32
CA ARG A 14 -23.32 13.23 -2.78
C ARG A 14 -22.05 12.69 -3.45
N ALA A 15 -20.88 12.92 -2.88
CA ALA A 15 -19.63 12.39 -3.42
C ALA A 15 -19.64 10.85 -3.48
N LEU A 16 -20.12 10.17 -2.43
CA LEU A 16 -20.25 8.72 -2.42
C LEU A 16 -21.26 8.22 -3.46
N ASP A 17 -22.40 8.90 -3.64
CA ASP A 17 -23.37 8.59 -4.70
C ASP A 17 -22.77 8.77 -6.10
N ASP A 18 -21.99 9.83 -6.30
CA ASP A 18 -21.27 10.07 -7.54
C ASP A 18 -20.25 8.95 -7.81
N TYR A 19 -19.51 8.49 -6.79
CA TYR A 19 -18.57 7.36 -6.93
C TYR A 19 -19.30 6.05 -7.28
N ARG A 20 -20.48 5.80 -6.68
CA ARG A 20 -21.31 4.63 -7.05
C ARG A 20 -21.78 4.73 -8.51
N ALA A 21 -22.15 5.91 -8.96
CA ALA A 21 -22.55 6.14 -10.35
C ALA A 21 -21.38 5.93 -11.33
N LEU A 22 -20.18 6.40 -10.99
CA LEU A 22 -18.97 6.21 -11.79
C LEU A 22 -18.57 4.73 -11.87
N LEU A 23 -18.61 4.00 -10.74
CA LEU A 23 -18.38 2.56 -10.71
C LEU A 23 -19.37 1.81 -11.62
N ALA A 24 -20.65 2.18 -11.56
CA ALA A 24 -21.67 1.55 -12.41
C ALA A 24 -21.46 1.85 -13.90
N ALA A 25 -21.00 3.05 -14.25
CA ALA A 25 -20.82 3.48 -15.64
C ALA A 25 -19.50 3.02 -16.26
N HIS A 26 -18.43 2.96 -15.48
CA HIS A 26 -17.06 2.79 -15.98
C HIS A 26 -16.33 1.57 -15.39
N GLY A 27 -17.00 0.79 -14.55
CA GLY A 27 -16.36 -0.31 -13.83
C GLY A 27 -15.28 0.19 -12.88
N VAL A 28 -14.27 -0.63 -12.63
CA VAL A 28 -13.23 -0.41 -11.59
C VAL A 28 -12.42 0.89 -11.76
N THR A 29 -12.37 1.46 -12.96
CA THR A 29 -11.56 2.66 -13.27
C THR A 29 -12.26 3.97 -12.90
N TRP A 30 -13.58 3.94 -12.65
CA TRP A 30 -14.40 5.10 -12.33
C TRP A 30 -14.32 6.25 -13.37
N GLY A 31 -13.90 5.93 -14.59
CA GLY A 31 -13.75 6.91 -15.68
C GLY A 31 -12.47 7.74 -15.61
N GLU A 32 -11.48 7.34 -14.81
CA GLU A 32 -10.16 7.97 -14.80
C GLU A 32 -9.47 7.90 -16.18
N ASP A 33 -8.62 8.88 -16.46
CA ASP A 33 -7.92 8.99 -17.73
C ASP A 33 -7.01 7.77 -17.96
N PRO A 34 -7.01 7.19 -19.17
CA PRO A 34 -6.43 5.88 -19.44
C PRO A 34 -4.91 5.96 -19.58
N ILE A 35 -4.22 6.07 -18.45
CA ILE A 35 -2.81 5.66 -18.34
C ILE A 35 -2.74 4.16 -18.09
N PHE A 36 -1.59 3.53 -18.35
CA PHE A 36 -1.45 2.08 -18.21
C PHE A 36 -1.81 1.58 -16.80
N TYR A 37 -1.43 2.33 -15.77
CA TYR A 37 -1.79 2.03 -14.38
C TYR A 37 -3.31 1.98 -14.14
N VAL A 38 -4.10 2.84 -14.78
CA VAL A 38 -5.58 2.80 -14.68
C VAL A 38 -6.12 1.60 -15.46
N LYS A 39 -5.56 1.34 -16.65
CA LYS A 39 -5.94 0.19 -17.47
C LYS A 39 -5.69 -1.14 -16.75
N SER A 40 -4.58 -1.25 -16.00
CA SER A 40 -4.23 -2.49 -15.28
C SER A 40 -5.23 -2.83 -14.17
N MET A 41 -5.98 -1.85 -13.63
CA MET A 41 -6.99 -2.10 -12.59
C MET A 41 -8.05 -3.12 -13.01
N ALA A 42 -8.35 -3.22 -14.30
CA ALA A 42 -9.29 -4.21 -14.84
C ALA A 42 -8.82 -5.67 -14.68
N ALA A 43 -7.50 -5.88 -14.52
CA ALA A 43 -6.90 -7.20 -14.35
C ALA A 43 -6.72 -7.59 -12.87
N ASP A 44 -6.63 -6.61 -11.97
CA ASP A 44 -6.22 -6.80 -10.57
C ASP A 44 -7.07 -7.83 -9.82
N ALA A 45 -8.39 -7.84 -10.06
CA ALA A 45 -9.32 -8.76 -9.42
C ALA A 45 -9.02 -10.25 -9.68
N TYR A 46 -8.29 -10.55 -10.76
CA TYR A 46 -7.97 -11.91 -11.21
C TYR A 46 -6.52 -12.30 -10.91
N LEU A 47 -5.64 -11.33 -10.70
CA LEU A 47 -4.18 -11.53 -10.63
C LEU A 47 -3.61 -11.34 -9.23
N MET A 48 -4.43 -11.56 -8.20
CA MET A 48 -4.03 -11.57 -6.80
C MET A 48 -2.89 -12.58 -6.51
N GLY A 49 -2.08 -12.28 -5.50
CA GLY A 49 -0.96 -13.12 -5.06
C GLY A 49 0.33 -12.92 -5.87
N PRO A 50 1.33 -13.80 -5.72
CA PRO A 50 2.63 -13.66 -6.38
C PRO A 50 2.53 -14.01 -7.88
N ARG A 51 2.13 -13.03 -8.69
CA ARG A 51 1.98 -13.15 -10.15
C ARG A 51 2.94 -12.19 -10.87
N ASP A 52 3.57 -12.66 -11.96
CA ASP A 52 4.45 -11.84 -12.80
C ASP A 52 3.64 -11.02 -13.83
N PHE A 53 2.82 -10.08 -13.34
CA PHE A 53 2.02 -9.20 -14.19
C PHE A 53 2.91 -8.29 -15.04
N TRP A 54 3.76 -7.50 -14.38
CA TRP A 54 4.61 -6.50 -15.05
C TRP A 54 5.60 -7.15 -16.03
N GLY A 55 6.27 -8.24 -15.65
CA GLY A 55 7.17 -8.96 -16.56
C GLY A 55 6.43 -9.52 -17.77
N THR A 56 5.19 -9.98 -17.62
CA THR A 56 4.37 -10.43 -18.76
C THR A 56 4.00 -9.28 -19.69
N CYS A 57 3.62 -8.11 -19.15
CA CYS A 57 3.34 -6.92 -19.96
C CYS A 57 4.56 -6.49 -20.77
N TYR A 58 5.72 -6.30 -20.13
CA TYR A 58 6.94 -5.86 -20.82
C TYR A 58 7.41 -6.88 -21.86
N ARG A 59 7.35 -8.19 -21.58
CA ARG A 59 7.69 -9.23 -22.57
C ARG A 59 6.81 -9.11 -23.82
N LYS A 60 5.50 -8.98 -23.67
CA LYS A 60 4.57 -8.86 -24.81
C LYS A 60 4.81 -7.61 -25.63
N VAL A 61 5.07 -6.48 -24.99
CA VAL A 61 5.39 -5.25 -25.72
C VAL A 61 6.69 -5.44 -26.50
N ALA A 62 7.73 -5.97 -25.87
CA ALA A 62 9.02 -6.21 -26.53
C ALA A 62 8.92 -7.18 -27.72
N GLU A 63 8.05 -8.20 -27.64
CA GLU A 63 7.75 -9.11 -28.74
C GLU A 63 7.04 -8.42 -29.91
N ARG A 64 6.12 -7.48 -29.63
CA ARG A 64 5.38 -6.70 -30.64
C ARG A 64 6.24 -5.60 -31.27
N HIS A 65 7.18 -5.05 -30.52
CA HIS A 65 8.02 -3.91 -30.89
C HIS A 65 9.51 -4.24 -30.77
N PRO A 66 10.05 -5.15 -31.60
CA PRO A 66 11.44 -5.56 -31.51
C PRO A 66 12.37 -4.38 -31.83
N GLY A 67 13.26 -4.05 -30.89
CA GLY A 67 14.24 -2.97 -31.02
C GLY A 67 13.86 -1.65 -30.33
N ALA A 68 12.66 -1.56 -29.75
CA ALA A 68 12.29 -0.47 -28.87
C ALA A 68 13.17 -0.47 -27.61
N ASP A 69 13.63 0.71 -27.19
CA ASP A 69 14.31 0.87 -25.89
C ASP A 69 13.31 0.85 -24.72
N VAL A 70 13.81 0.85 -23.49
CA VAL A 70 12.97 0.74 -22.29
C VAL A 70 11.93 1.86 -22.19
N LYS A 71 12.26 3.09 -22.62
CA LYS A 71 11.33 4.22 -22.58
C LYS A 71 10.26 4.06 -23.65
N GLU A 72 10.62 3.61 -24.84
CA GLU A 72 9.69 3.35 -25.93
C GLU A 72 8.71 2.20 -25.60
N LEU A 73 9.17 1.17 -24.87
CA LEU A 73 8.29 0.09 -24.41
C LEU A 73 7.15 0.58 -23.49
N GLU A 74 7.37 1.63 -22.68
CA GLU A 74 6.33 2.18 -21.80
C GLU A 74 5.18 2.80 -22.60
N ASP A 75 5.48 3.47 -23.71
CA ASP A 75 4.48 4.12 -24.57
C ASP A 75 3.52 3.10 -25.20
N HIS A 76 4.00 1.87 -25.41
CA HIS A 76 3.23 0.78 -26.02
C HIS A 76 2.45 -0.07 -25.00
N LEU A 77 2.62 0.13 -23.69
CA LEU A 77 1.88 -0.63 -22.67
C LEU A 77 0.35 -0.44 -22.80
N LEU A 78 -0.09 0.75 -23.23
CA LEU A 78 -1.51 1.04 -23.47
C LEU A 78 -2.13 0.24 -24.62
N GLU A 79 -1.33 -0.37 -25.50
CA GLU A 79 -1.81 -1.21 -26.60
C GLU A 79 -2.19 -2.64 -26.15
N LEU A 80 -1.77 -3.05 -24.95
CA LEU A 80 -1.99 -4.39 -24.45
C LEU A 80 -3.47 -4.65 -24.13
N ASP A 81 -4.01 -5.78 -24.55
CA ASP A 81 -5.34 -6.22 -24.14
C ASP A 81 -5.26 -6.87 -22.74
N MET A 82 -5.97 -6.32 -21.76
CA MET A 82 -5.91 -6.82 -20.38
C MET A 82 -6.51 -8.22 -20.22
N ALA A 83 -7.47 -8.62 -21.05
CA ALA A 83 -7.98 -9.99 -21.02
C ALA A 83 -6.92 -10.99 -21.48
N GLU A 84 -6.14 -10.65 -22.51
CA GLU A 84 -4.98 -11.47 -22.93
C GLU A 84 -3.89 -11.50 -21.84
N ILE A 85 -3.60 -10.36 -21.20
CA ILE A 85 -2.66 -10.34 -20.07
C ILE A 85 -3.14 -11.23 -18.94
N VAL A 86 -4.41 -11.14 -18.55
CA VAL A 86 -4.99 -12.00 -17.52
C VAL A 86 -4.83 -13.47 -17.90
N ARG A 87 -5.22 -13.86 -19.12
CA ARG A 87 -5.03 -15.24 -19.61
C ARG A 87 -3.58 -15.70 -19.46
N ASP A 88 -2.63 -14.90 -19.95
CA ASP A 88 -1.23 -15.29 -20.05
C ASP A 88 -0.52 -15.32 -18.69
N VAL A 89 -0.88 -14.41 -17.78
CA VAL A 89 -0.38 -14.42 -16.40
C VAL A 89 -0.94 -15.60 -15.61
N LEU A 90 -2.22 -15.95 -15.81
CA LEU A 90 -2.84 -17.08 -15.12
C LEU A 90 -2.27 -18.42 -15.60
N ALA A 91 -1.92 -18.54 -16.89
CA ALA A 91 -1.35 -19.76 -17.47
C ALA A 91 -2.13 -21.04 -17.11
N GLY A 92 -3.47 -20.93 -17.04
CA GLY A 92 -4.37 -22.04 -16.68
C GLY A 92 -4.73 -22.14 -15.18
N ASP A 93 -4.06 -21.42 -14.30
CA ASP A 93 -4.36 -21.40 -12.86
C ASP A 93 -5.50 -20.44 -12.53
N LEU A 94 -6.75 -20.91 -12.69
CA LEU A 94 -7.95 -20.07 -12.54
C LEU A 94 -8.24 -19.71 -11.07
N PRO A 95 -8.45 -18.42 -10.72
CA PRO A 95 -8.86 -18.00 -9.38
C PRO A 95 -10.34 -18.35 -9.08
N ASP A 96 -10.79 -18.09 -7.85
CA ASP A 96 -12.15 -18.42 -7.39
C ASP A 96 -13.27 -17.54 -7.99
N ASN A 97 -12.90 -16.47 -8.68
CA ASN A 97 -13.82 -15.52 -9.32
C ASN A 97 -13.76 -15.57 -10.86
N LEU A 98 -13.16 -16.63 -11.42
CA LEU A 98 -13.00 -16.79 -12.87
C LEU A 98 -13.24 -18.24 -13.30
N ALA A 99 -14.01 -18.40 -14.37
CA ALA A 99 -14.11 -19.63 -15.15
C ALA A 99 -13.52 -19.38 -16.55
N ALA A 100 -12.97 -20.39 -17.20
CA ALA A 100 -12.45 -20.26 -18.56
C ALA A 100 -13.27 -21.08 -19.57
N LEU A 101 -13.70 -20.45 -20.65
CA LEU A 101 -14.23 -21.12 -21.82
C LEU A 101 -13.09 -21.26 -22.84
N ARG A 102 -12.55 -22.46 -22.97
CA ARG A 102 -11.49 -22.78 -23.94
C ARG A 102 -12.10 -23.07 -25.29
N LEU A 103 -11.78 -22.25 -26.29
CA LEU A 103 -12.16 -22.47 -27.68
C LEU A 103 -10.99 -23.06 -28.45
N THR A 104 -11.11 -24.33 -28.83
CA THR A 104 -10.10 -25.06 -29.61
C THR A 104 -10.63 -25.38 -30.99
N ARG A 105 -9.79 -25.94 -31.87
CA ARG A 105 -10.24 -26.44 -33.19
C ARG A 105 -11.26 -27.59 -33.07
N ASP A 106 -11.21 -28.34 -31.97
CA ASP A 106 -12.04 -29.53 -31.76
C ASP A 106 -13.35 -29.24 -31.02
N GLY A 107 -13.52 -28.02 -30.50
CA GLY A 107 -14.75 -27.59 -29.81
C GLY A 107 -14.50 -26.58 -28.71
N ALA A 108 -15.50 -26.40 -27.85
CA ALA A 108 -15.49 -25.50 -26.70
C ALA A 108 -15.60 -26.30 -25.38
N ALA A 109 -14.83 -25.93 -24.37
CA ALA A 109 -14.84 -26.58 -23.06
C ALA A 109 -14.80 -25.57 -21.91
N LEU A 110 -15.60 -25.79 -20.87
CA LEU A 110 -15.61 -24.96 -19.67
C LEU A 110 -14.69 -25.55 -18.60
N GLU A 111 -13.79 -24.72 -18.08
CA GLU A 111 -12.95 -25.00 -16.92
C GLU A 111 -13.35 -24.07 -15.78
N ALA A 112 -13.64 -24.61 -14.61
CA ALA A 112 -13.97 -23.82 -13.43
C ALA A 112 -13.63 -24.58 -12.16
N ARG A 113 -13.45 -23.83 -11.06
CA ARG A 113 -13.44 -24.39 -9.71
C ARG A 113 -14.87 -24.37 -9.18
N PRO A 114 -15.53 -25.53 -8.95
CA PRO A 114 -16.90 -25.55 -8.48
C PRO A 114 -17.02 -24.85 -7.12
N ARG A 115 -17.93 -23.88 -7.03
CA ARG A 115 -18.20 -23.15 -5.78
C ARG A 115 -19.43 -23.69 -5.07
N ALA A 116 -19.34 -23.81 -3.74
CA ALA A 116 -20.51 -24.07 -2.92
C ALA A 116 -21.46 -22.87 -2.99
N VAL A 117 -22.74 -23.14 -3.27
CA VAL A 117 -23.80 -22.13 -3.35
C VAL A 117 -24.93 -22.56 -2.42
N LEU A 118 -25.34 -21.65 -1.53
CA LEU A 118 -26.45 -21.89 -0.61
C LEU A 118 -27.77 -21.76 -1.35
N GLY A 119 -28.81 -22.47 -0.89
CA GLY A 119 -30.11 -22.52 -1.54
C GLY A 119 -30.67 -21.12 -1.88
N GLY A 120 -31.08 -20.92 -3.13
CA GLY A 120 -31.66 -19.66 -3.62
C GLY A 120 -30.65 -18.57 -4.01
N GLN A 121 -29.35 -18.76 -3.76
CA GLN A 121 -28.32 -17.83 -4.22
C GLN A 121 -27.91 -18.13 -5.68
N VAL A 122 -27.63 -17.08 -6.44
CA VAL A 122 -27.07 -17.20 -7.79
C VAL A 122 -25.58 -16.86 -7.73
N LEU A 123 -24.75 -17.79 -8.19
CA LEU A 123 -23.32 -17.53 -8.32
C LEU A 123 -23.07 -16.41 -9.34
N ARG A 124 -22.29 -15.40 -8.96
CA ARG A 124 -21.75 -14.38 -9.86
C ARG A 124 -20.26 -14.63 -10.06
N THR A 125 -19.80 -14.59 -11.30
CA THR A 125 -18.39 -14.84 -11.66
C THR A 125 -18.07 -14.18 -13.01
N THR A 126 -16.81 -14.21 -13.42
CA THR A 126 -16.40 -13.81 -14.77
C THR A 126 -16.06 -15.03 -15.61
N LEU A 127 -16.39 -14.98 -16.90
CA LEU A 127 -15.98 -15.95 -17.93
C LEU A 127 -14.80 -15.37 -18.72
N LEU A 128 -13.64 -16.02 -18.61
CA LEU A 128 -12.51 -15.83 -19.51
C LEU A 128 -12.76 -16.67 -20.76
N VAL A 129 -13.16 -16.04 -21.86
CA VAL A 129 -13.15 -16.70 -23.16
C VAL A 129 -11.70 -16.71 -23.64
N ASP A 130 -11.14 -17.88 -23.87
CA ASP A 130 -9.76 -18.07 -24.34
C ASP A 130 -9.78 -18.86 -25.65
N SER A 131 -9.41 -18.21 -26.74
CA SER A 131 -9.36 -18.82 -28.06
C SER A 131 -7.95 -19.30 -28.39
N ALA A 132 -7.82 -20.58 -28.74
CA ALA A 132 -6.62 -21.13 -29.37
C ALA A 132 -6.74 -21.20 -30.90
N ARG A 133 -7.82 -20.64 -31.47
CA ARG A 133 -8.13 -20.71 -32.91
C ARG A 133 -7.38 -19.63 -33.67
N ASP A 134 -7.05 -19.94 -34.93
CA ASP A 134 -6.41 -19.00 -35.85
C ASP A 134 -7.41 -18.04 -36.53
N GLU A 135 -8.72 -18.28 -36.34
CA GLU A 135 -9.81 -17.46 -36.85
C GLU A 135 -10.60 -16.87 -35.68
N PRO A 136 -11.30 -15.73 -35.88
CA PRO A 136 -12.20 -15.18 -34.86
C PRO A 136 -13.30 -16.18 -34.49
N ALA A 137 -13.80 -16.08 -33.24
CA ALA A 137 -14.93 -16.86 -32.78
C ALA A 137 -15.96 -15.96 -32.09
N THR A 138 -17.24 -16.36 -32.16
CA THR A 138 -18.34 -15.65 -31.49
C THR A 138 -18.84 -16.50 -30.32
N VAL A 139 -18.92 -15.88 -29.15
CA VAL A 139 -19.57 -16.45 -27.96
C VAL A 139 -20.83 -15.64 -27.69
N LEU A 140 -21.97 -16.31 -27.56
CA LEU A 140 -23.22 -15.69 -27.14
C LEU A 140 -23.35 -15.80 -25.62
N VAL A 141 -23.60 -14.70 -24.93
CA VAL A 141 -23.91 -14.66 -23.49
C VAL A 141 -25.24 -13.95 -23.30
N ASP A 142 -26.25 -14.65 -22.79
CA ASP A 142 -27.60 -14.11 -22.57
C ASP A 142 -28.21 -13.45 -23.83
N GLY A 143 -27.81 -13.95 -25.01
CA GLY A 143 -28.25 -13.46 -26.33
C GLY A 143 -27.40 -12.34 -26.92
N GLU A 144 -26.44 -11.79 -26.18
CA GLU A 144 -25.47 -10.82 -26.66
C GLU A 144 -24.28 -11.54 -27.31
N ALA A 145 -23.83 -11.04 -28.47
CA ALA A 145 -22.71 -11.61 -29.21
C ALA A 145 -21.40 -10.92 -28.84
N HIS A 146 -20.42 -11.72 -28.41
CA HIS A 146 -19.06 -11.29 -28.11
C HIS A 146 -18.08 -11.94 -29.09
N GLU A 147 -17.36 -11.12 -29.87
CA GLU A 147 -16.34 -11.60 -30.79
C GLU A 147 -14.97 -11.63 -30.12
N VAL A 148 -14.35 -12.81 -30.07
CA VAL A 148 -12.96 -12.99 -29.67
C VAL A 148 -12.10 -13.13 -30.92
N GLY A 149 -11.04 -12.32 -31.02
CA GLY A 149 -10.13 -12.37 -32.16
C GLY A 149 -9.33 -13.68 -32.24
N PRO A 150 -8.59 -13.90 -33.35
CA PRO A 150 -7.66 -15.01 -33.48
C PRO A 150 -6.69 -15.05 -32.30
N ARG A 151 -6.60 -16.21 -31.64
CA ARG A 151 -5.76 -16.42 -30.46
C ARG A 151 -5.98 -15.38 -29.34
N GLY A 152 -7.16 -14.76 -29.30
CA GLY A 152 -7.51 -13.68 -28.38
C GLY A 152 -8.14 -14.17 -27.08
N ALA A 153 -8.45 -13.23 -26.20
CA ALA A 153 -9.18 -13.47 -24.96
C ALA A 153 -10.23 -12.39 -24.67
N LEU A 154 -11.28 -12.73 -23.92
CA LEU A 154 -12.28 -11.78 -23.42
C LEU A 154 -12.62 -12.10 -21.96
N LEU A 155 -13.00 -11.06 -21.20
CA LEU A 155 -13.54 -11.20 -19.85
C LEU A 155 -15.01 -10.75 -19.86
N ILE A 156 -15.93 -11.67 -19.57
CA ILE A 156 -17.38 -11.41 -19.64
C ILE A 156 -18.01 -11.75 -18.29
N PRO A 157 -18.65 -10.79 -17.59
CA PRO A 157 -19.40 -11.10 -16.38
C PRO A 157 -20.56 -12.06 -16.68
N ILE A 158 -20.70 -13.11 -15.88
CA ILE A 158 -21.78 -14.10 -16.00
C ILE A 158 -22.37 -14.45 -14.64
N THR A 159 -23.53 -15.07 -14.68
CA THR A 159 -24.12 -15.74 -13.51
C THR A 159 -24.23 -17.24 -13.73
N GLY A 160 -24.41 -18.01 -12.66
CA GLY A 160 -24.75 -19.43 -12.77
C GLY A 160 -26.07 -19.71 -13.50
N GLY A 161 -26.89 -18.68 -13.74
CA GLY A 161 -28.12 -18.77 -14.54
C GLY A 161 -27.99 -18.19 -15.96
N SER A 162 -26.81 -17.70 -16.36
CA SER A 162 -26.59 -17.16 -17.71
C SER A 162 -26.63 -18.27 -18.76
N ARG A 163 -27.03 -17.93 -19.98
CA ARG A 163 -27.01 -18.83 -21.15
C ARG A 163 -25.81 -18.51 -22.01
N VAL A 164 -24.84 -19.42 -22.06
CA VAL A 164 -23.61 -19.26 -22.83
C VAL A 164 -23.64 -20.23 -24.01
N ALA A 165 -23.31 -19.77 -25.21
CA ALA A 165 -23.19 -20.63 -26.38
C ALA A 165 -21.95 -20.26 -27.22
N ALA A 166 -21.27 -21.26 -27.77
CA ALA A 166 -20.18 -21.12 -28.72
C ALA A 166 -20.41 -22.09 -29.89
N ASP A 167 -20.14 -21.65 -31.11
CA ASP A 167 -20.35 -22.44 -32.34
C ASP A 167 -21.79 -22.98 -32.51
N GLY A 168 -22.78 -22.25 -31.99
CA GLY A 168 -24.18 -22.67 -32.02
C GLY A 168 -24.55 -23.79 -31.03
N ALA A 169 -23.61 -24.21 -30.17
CA ALA A 169 -23.86 -25.15 -29.07
C ALA A 169 -23.90 -24.42 -27.73
N GLU A 170 -24.87 -24.79 -26.88
CA GLU A 170 -24.98 -24.28 -25.50
C GLU A 170 -23.90 -24.91 -24.62
N ILE A 171 -23.23 -24.09 -23.80
CA ILE A 171 -22.18 -24.50 -22.88
C ILE A 171 -22.81 -24.84 -21.54
N ASP A 172 -22.52 -26.05 -21.04
CA ASP A 172 -22.97 -26.47 -19.71
C ASP A 172 -22.21 -25.70 -18.61
N LEU A 173 -22.95 -24.87 -17.86
CA LEU A 173 -22.43 -24.10 -16.73
C LEU A 173 -22.56 -24.84 -15.37
N ALA A 174 -23.09 -26.06 -15.34
CA ALA A 174 -23.16 -26.86 -14.11
C ALA A 174 -21.81 -26.98 -13.37
N PRO A 175 -20.63 -27.05 -14.04
CA PRO A 175 -19.34 -27.09 -13.35
C PRO A 175 -18.99 -25.86 -12.51
N LEU A 176 -19.66 -24.71 -12.71
CA LEU A 176 -19.38 -23.48 -11.95
C LEU A 176 -19.71 -23.61 -10.46
N SER A 177 -20.71 -24.43 -10.13
CA SER A 177 -21.25 -24.46 -8.78
C SER A 177 -21.72 -25.84 -8.37
N ARG A 178 -21.82 -26.02 -7.05
CA ARG A 178 -22.48 -27.16 -6.44
C ARG A 178 -23.42 -26.65 -5.33
N PRO A 179 -24.60 -27.25 -5.18
CA PRO A 179 -25.46 -26.91 -4.05
C PRO A 179 -24.79 -27.32 -2.73
N ALA A 180 -24.99 -26.53 -1.69
CA ALA A 180 -24.60 -26.86 -0.33
C ALA A 180 -25.77 -26.59 0.63
N ALA A 181 -25.97 -27.49 1.59
CA ALA A 181 -26.93 -27.29 2.67
C ALA A 181 -26.50 -26.09 3.52
N ALA A 182 -27.44 -25.20 3.84
CA ALA A 182 -27.14 -23.96 4.56
C ALA A 182 -27.07 -24.19 6.07
N ALA A 183 -26.17 -23.48 6.72
CA ALA A 183 -26.01 -23.36 8.17
C ALA A 183 -25.64 -21.91 8.51
N ARG A 184 -25.60 -21.58 9.80
CA ARG A 184 -25.12 -20.27 10.27
C ARG A 184 -23.90 -20.43 11.15
N LEU A 185 -22.96 -19.50 11.02
CA LEU A 185 -21.77 -19.41 11.85
C LEU A 185 -21.75 -18.05 12.54
N ARG A 186 -21.67 -18.04 13.87
CA ARG A 186 -21.44 -16.84 14.66
C ARG A 186 -20.00 -16.80 15.13
N VAL A 187 -19.27 -15.73 14.84
CA VAL A 187 -17.87 -15.55 15.26
C VAL A 187 -17.77 -14.45 16.31
N ARG A 188 -17.01 -14.71 17.38
CA ARG A 188 -16.83 -13.78 18.50
C ARG A 188 -15.44 -13.87 19.11
N ALA A 189 -14.81 -12.73 19.32
CA ALA A 189 -13.56 -12.57 20.06
C ALA A 189 -13.75 -11.74 21.34
N GLY A 190 -14.88 -11.03 21.49
CA GLY A 190 -15.10 -10.08 22.59
C GLY A 190 -14.43 -8.71 22.37
N MET A 191 -13.89 -8.50 21.17
CA MET A 191 -13.33 -7.24 20.68
C MET A 191 -13.31 -7.27 19.14
N PRO A 192 -13.35 -6.11 18.47
CA PRO A 192 -13.21 -6.05 17.02
C PRO A 192 -11.91 -6.72 16.54
N CYS A 193 -12.04 -7.63 15.57
CA CYS A 193 -10.92 -8.37 14.98
C CYS A 193 -11.07 -8.46 13.46
N ARG A 194 -10.00 -8.83 12.77
CA ARG A 194 -10.05 -9.36 11.41
C ARG A 194 -10.34 -10.85 11.44
N TRP A 195 -11.36 -11.28 10.72
CA TRP A 195 -11.77 -12.67 10.59
C TRP A 195 -11.55 -13.16 9.17
N SER A 196 -11.26 -14.45 9.03
CA SER A 196 -11.30 -15.19 7.77
C SER A 196 -12.09 -16.48 7.99
N VAL A 197 -13.11 -16.68 7.15
CA VAL A 197 -13.89 -17.93 7.12
C VAL A 197 -13.79 -18.49 5.71
N SER A 198 -13.20 -19.67 5.57
CA SER A 198 -12.97 -20.29 4.27
C SER A 198 -13.35 -21.76 4.26
N GLY A 199 -14.04 -22.20 3.20
CA GLY A 199 -14.32 -23.61 2.94
C GLY A 199 -13.31 -24.27 2.00
N ALA A 200 -13.75 -25.32 1.32
CA ALA A 200 -12.95 -26.02 0.31
C ALA A 200 -12.35 -25.05 -0.73
N HIS A 201 -11.10 -25.31 -1.13
CA HIS A 201 -10.36 -24.52 -2.12
C HIS A 201 -10.23 -23.01 -1.79
N GLY A 202 -10.37 -22.63 -0.51
CA GLY A 202 -10.23 -21.23 -0.08
C GLY A 202 -11.40 -20.34 -0.47
N GLN A 203 -12.58 -20.91 -0.77
CA GLN A 203 -13.82 -20.15 -0.96
C GLN A 203 -14.16 -19.38 0.33
N GLY A 204 -14.20 -18.06 0.24
CA GLY A 204 -14.55 -17.20 1.38
C GLY A 204 -16.04 -17.13 1.67
N TRP A 205 -16.36 -16.97 2.95
CA TRP A 205 -17.70 -16.71 3.47
C TRP A 205 -17.68 -15.42 4.28
N TYR A 206 -18.72 -14.60 4.13
CA TYR A 206 -18.77 -13.24 4.65
C TYR A 206 -20.10 -12.97 5.36
N PRO A 207 -20.14 -12.07 6.36
CA PRO A 207 -21.38 -11.55 6.90
C PRO A 207 -22.23 -10.85 5.83
N GLU A 208 -23.54 -10.78 6.05
CA GLU A 208 -24.44 -10.07 5.13
C GLU A 208 -24.01 -8.60 4.95
N GLY A 209 -23.88 -8.18 3.69
CA GLY A 209 -23.47 -6.83 3.32
C GLY A 209 -21.98 -6.52 3.50
N ALA A 210 -21.16 -7.48 3.94
CA ALA A 210 -19.71 -7.31 3.96
C ALA A 210 -19.13 -7.47 2.54
N PRO A 211 -18.17 -6.63 2.13
CA PRO A 211 -17.49 -6.80 0.85
C PRO A 211 -16.68 -8.10 0.82
N HIS A 212 -16.63 -8.76 -0.34
CA HIS A 212 -15.90 -10.02 -0.54
C HIS A 212 -14.39 -9.81 -0.71
N ARG A 213 -13.76 -9.17 0.29
CA ARG A 213 -12.36 -8.74 0.22
C ARG A 213 -11.40 -9.91 0.36
N ARG A 214 -10.26 -9.80 -0.33
CA ARG A 214 -9.09 -10.67 -0.14
C ARG A 214 -7.86 -9.85 0.19
N ASP A 215 -7.01 -10.36 1.08
CA ASP A 215 -5.72 -9.73 1.39
C ASP A 215 -4.63 -10.12 0.37
N ALA A 216 -3.42 -9.59 0.54
CA ALA A 216 -2.26 -9.90 -0.31
C ALA A 216 -1.93 -11.40 -0.41
N LEU A 217 -2.26 -12.18 0.62
CA LEU A 217 -2.08 -13.63 0.66
C LEU A 217 -3.31 -14.39 0.12
N VAL A 218 -4.21 -13.66 -0.54
CA VAL A 218 -5.44 -14.16 -1.16
C VAL A 218 -6.39 -14.77 -0.13
N ARG A 219 -6.32 -14.37 1.15
CA ARG A 219 -7.25 -14.86 2.18
C ARG A 219 -8.51 -14.01 2.20
N PRO A 220 -9.71 -14.62 2.24
CA PRO A 220 -10.94 -13.87 2.41
C PRO A 220 -10.96 -13.23 3.79
N TYR A 221 -11.37 -11.97 3.92
CA TYR A 221 -11.44 -11.34 5.23
C TYR A 221 -12.59 -10.33 5.38
N PHE A 222 -12.95 -10.09 6.64
CA PHE A 222 -13.86 -9.05 7.09
C PHE A 222 -13.51 -8.63 8.53
N HIS A 223 -14.05 -7.51 9.00
CA HIS A 223 -13.76 -6.98 10.34
C HIS A 223 -15.02 -6.87 11.20
N GLY A 224 -14.84 -7.06 12.50
CA GLY A 224 -15.85 -6.82 13.52
C GLY A 224 -15.79 -7.84 14.66
N ASP A 225 -16.82 -7.84 15.48
CA ASP A 225 -17.03 -8.80 16.56
C ASP A 225 -18.50 -9.19 16.62
N ASP A 226 -18.75 -10.40 17.14
CA ASP A 226 -20.10 -10.94 17.31
C ASP A 226 -20.94 -10.95 16.02
N LEU A 227 -20.33 -11.43 14.93
CA LEU A 227 -20.90 -11.42 13.58
C LEU A 227 -21.52 -12.77 13.22
N VAL A 228 -22.60 -12.76 12.43
CA VAL A 228 -23.26 -13.96 11.89
C VAL A 228 -23.07 -14.04 10.38
N LEU A 229 -22.78 -15.25 9.90
CA LEU A 229 -22.56 -15.57 8.50
C LEU A 229 -23.46 -16.73 8.07
N ASP A 230 -24.00 -16.65 6.86
CA ASP A 230 -24.57 -17.82 6.18
C ASP A 230 -23.43 -18.62 5.53
N VAL A 231 -23.35 -19.91 5.85
CA VAL A 231 -22.24 -20.79 5.49
C VAL A 231 -22.77 -22.18 5.08
N PRO A 232 -21.96 -23.02 4.42
CA PRO A 232 -22.35 -24.38 4.12
C PRO A 232 -22.21 -25.25 5.38
N ALA A 233 -23.05 -26.28 5.50
CA ALA A 233 -22.95 -27.34 6.51
C ALA A 233 -21.79 -28.31 6.18
N GLU A 234 -20.58 -27.76 6.09
CA GLU A 234 -19.37 -28.43 5.62
C GLU A 234 -18.17 -27.98 6.47
N PRO A 235 -17.00 -28.65 6.38
CA PRO A 235 -15.80 -28.19 7.09
C PRO A 235 -15.36 -26.78 6.65
N LEU A 236 -15.21 -25.89 7.62
CA LEU A 236 -14.77 -24.51 7.47
C LEU A 236 -13.54 -24.26 8.33
N ALA A 237 -12.54 -23.59 7.77
CA ALA A 237 -11.45 -22.99 8.54
C ALA A 237 -11.88 -21.58 8.96
N VAL A 238 -11.84 -21.32 10.27
CA VAL A 238 -12.12 -20.03 10.89
C VAL A 238 -10.84 -19.52 11.53
N ARG A 239 -10.43 -18.31 11.18
CA ARG A 239 -9.18 -17.71 11.66
C ARG A 239 -9.40 -16.25 12.06
N VAL A 240 -8.70 -15.83 13.11
CA VAL A 240 -8.81 -14.48 13.68
C VAL A 240 -7.43 -13.84 13.90
N TRP A 241 -7.36 -12.53 13.64
CA TRP A 241 -6.21 -11.65 13.88
C TRP A 241 -6.67 -10.31 14.44
N ARG A 242 -5.73 -9.54 14.98
CA ARG A 242 -5.94 -8.15 15.41
C ARG A 242 -4.63 -7.36 15.29
N GLY A 243 -4.29 -6.90 14.09
CA GLY A 243 -3.04 -6.15 13.86
C GLY A 243 -1.76 -6.91 14.21
N MET A 244 -0.67 -6.16 14.39
CA MET A 244 0.68 -6.70 14.63
C MET A 244 0.98 -7.01 16.11
N GLU A 245 0.23 -6.41 17.03
CA GLU A 245 0.41 -6.61 18.48
C GLU A 245 -0.12 -7.96 18.95
N TYR A 246 -0.81 -8.66 18.07
CA TYR A 246 -1.44 -9.95 18.32
C TYR A 246 -0.88 -11.00 17.37
N GLY A 247 -0.91 -12.25 17.82
CA GLY A 247 -0.72 -13.41 16.97
C GLY A 247 -2.01 -13.71 16.19
N SER A 248 -2.21 -14.99 15.90
CA SER A 248 -3.47 -15.46 15.32
C SER A 248 -3.96 -16.70 16.06
N ALA A 249 -5.26 -16.95 15.96
CA ALA A 249 -5.85 -18.20 16.42
C ALA A 249 -6.71 -18.77 15.28
N GLN A 250 -6.79 -20.10 15.18
CA GLN A 250 -7.59 -20.78 14.16
C GLN A 250 -8.29 -22.02 14.71
N VAL A 251 -9.41 -22.38 14.09
CA VAL A 251 -10.15 -23.62 14.37
C VAL A 251 -10.81 -24.12 13.07
N THR A 252 -11.02 -25.43 12.99
CA THR A 252 -11.87 -26.04 11.95
C THR A 252 -13.18 -26.46 12.58
N VAL A 253 -14.30 -26.07 11.97
CA VAL A 253 -15.65 -26.42 12.42
C VAL A 253 -16.49 -26.93 11.27
N THR A 254 -17.45 -27.80 11.56
CA THR A 254 -18.46 -28.25 10.59
C THR A 254 -19.83 -27.90 11.16
N PRO A 255 -20.44 -26.76 10.76
CA PRO A 255 -21.77 -26.39 11.21
C PRO A 255 -22.82 -27.41 10.77
N ALA A 256 -23.82 -27.66 11.62
CA ALA A 256 -24.94 -28.53 11.27
C ALA A 256 -25.96 -27.78 10.37
N GLU A 257 -26.57 -28.50 9.43
CA GLU A 257 -27.59 -27.95 8.53
C GLU A 257 -28.74 -27.31 9.31
N GLY A 258 -29.09 -26.07 8.94
CA GLY A 258 -30.16 -25.28 9.55
C GLY A 258 -29.86 -24.73 10.95
N GLU A 259 -28.72 -25.07 11.55
CA GLU A 259 -28.34 -24.63 12.90
C GLU A 259 -27.34 -23.47 12.88
N GLU A 260 -27.27 -22.74 13.99
CA GLU A 260 -26.23 -21.73 14.25
C GLU A 260 -25.13 -22.34 15.13
N THR A 261 -23.90 -22.31 14.65
CA THR A 261 -22.71 -22.70 15.41
C THR A 261 -21.97 -21.46 15.90
N LEU A 262 -21.69 -21.36 17.20
CA LEU A 262 -20.87 -20.29 17.78
C LEU A 262 -19.40 -20.70 17.81
N VAL A 263 -18.53 -19.84 17.29
CA VAL A 263 -17.07 -19.93 17.43
C VAL A 263 -16.57 -18.75 18.24
N GLU A 264 -16.13 -19.04 19.47
CA GLU A 264 -15.41 -18.11 20.31
C GLU A 264 -13.90 -18.30 20.13
N LEU A 265 -13.23 -17.29 19.61
CA LEU A 265 -11.82 -17.38 19.25
C LEU A 265 -11.14 -16.03 19.45
N VAL A 266 -10.09 -16.00 20.25
CA VAL A 266 -9.38 -14.77 20.63
C VAL A 266 -7.91 -14.89 20.21
N PRO A 267 -7.38 -13.96 19.38
CA PRO A 267 -5.97 -13.97 19.05
C PRO A 267 -5.12 -13.61 20.28
N PRO A 268 -3.98 -14.28 20.53
CA PRO A 268 -3.15 -13.98 21.69
C PRO A 268 -2.40 -12.66 21.52
N ARG A 269 -2.38 -11.81 22.54
CA ARG A 269 -1.55 -10.59 22.55
C ARG A 269 -0.08 -10.94 22.72
N LEU A 270 0.78 -10.37 21.89
CA LEU A 270 2.24 -10.59 21.88
C LEU A 270 2.99 -9.49 22.61
N TYR A 271 2.53 -8.25 22.45
CA TYR A 271 3.06 -7.07 23.13
C TYR A 271 1.97 -6.02 23.29
N ASP A 272 2.22 -5.03 24.16
CA ASP A 272 1.33 -3.89 24.39
C ASP A 272 2.11 -2.61 24.15
N ALA A 273 1.99 -2.05 22.94
CA ALA A 273 2.77 -0.88 22.57
C ALA A 273 2.24 0.37 23.29
N ALA A 274 0.93 0.55 23.34
CA ALA A 274 0.30 1.70 23.97
C ALA A 274 0.62 1.79 25.47
N ALA A 275 0.67 0.65 26.18
CA ALA A 275 1.11 0.63 27.58
C ALA A 275 2.58 1.06 27.78
N ARG A 276 3.39 1.07 26.71
CA ARG A 276 4.78 1.55 26.69
C ARG A 276 4.91 2.95 26.05
N GLY A 277 3.80 3.63 25.78
CA GLY A 277 3.76 4.95 25.15
C GLY A 277 4.02 4.93 23.65
N TRP A 278 3.92 3.79 22.99
CA TRP A 278 4.10 3.65 21.55
C TRP A 278 2.76 3.44 20.85
N TYR A 279 2.49 4.24 19.84
CA TYR A 279 1.25 4.16 19.07
C TYR A 279 1.58 3.86 17.61
N GLY A 280 0.91 2.86 17.05
CA GLY A 280 1.11 2.37 15.69
C GLY A 280 0.17 3.06 14.71
N GLY A 281 0.71 3.62 13.64
CA GLY A 281 -0.03 4.33 12.61
C GLY A 281 0.30 3.88 11.20
N ASP A 282 -0.65 4.12 10.29
CA ASP A 282 -0.49 3.99 8.85
C ASP A 282 -0.68 5.37 8.23
N MET A 283 0.37 5.87 7.58
CA MET A 283 0.44 7.24 7.12
C MET A 283 -0.19 7.46 5.75
N HIS A 284 -0.55 6.39 5.03
CA HIS A 284 -1.05 6.48 3.66
C HIS A 284 -2.14 5.46 3.39
N VAL A 285 -3.40 5.85 3.59
CA VAL A 285 -4.58 5.02 3.32
C VAL A 285 -5.61 5.81 2.52
N HIS A 286 -6.10 5.24 1.43
CA HIS A 286 -7.20 5.82 0.65
C HIS A 286 -8.53 5.27 1.13
N LEU A 287 -9.49 6.15 1.41
CA LEU A 287 -10.88 5.74 1.56
C LEU A 287 -11.46 5.41 0.18
N ASN A 288 -11.32 6.33 -0.78
CA ASN A 288 -11.67 6.16 -2.18
C ASN A 288 -10.50 6.60 -3.08
N TRP A 289 -10.37 5.92 -4.22
CA TRP A 289 -9.32 6.16 -5.20
C TRP A 289 -9.86 5.87 -6.61
N ALA A 290 -9.87 4.60 -6.95
CA ALA A 290 -10.78 3.94 -7.89
C ALA A 290 -11.19 2.64 -7.17
N GLY A 291 -11.90 1.70 -7.80
CA GLY A 291 -12.26 0.50 -7.05
C GLY A 291 -13.38 -0.35 -7.62
N ASP A 292 -13.41 -1.62 -7.21
CA ASP A 292 -14.55 -2.52 -7.46
C ASP A 292 -15.69 -2.32 -6.44
N MET A 293 -15.52 -1.39 -5.51
CA MET A 293 -16.53 -0.95 -4.54
C MET A 293 -16.27 0.48 -4.08
N VAL A 294 -17.26 1.13 -3.47
CA VAL A 294 -17.08 2.45 -2.84
C VAL A 294 -16.74 2.26 -1.36
N GLY A 295 -15.66 2.91 -0.91
CA GLY A 295 -15.25 2.91 0.48
C GLY A 295 -16.16 3.81 1.33
N THR A 296 -16.47 3.38 2.55
CA THR A 296 -17.32 4.14 3.47
C THR A 296 -16.61 4.39 4.81
N PRO A 297 -16.94 5.49 5.52
CA PRO A 297 -16.45 5.74 6.87
C PRO A 297 -16.65 4.55 7.83
N ALA A 298 -17.83 3.91 7.77
CA ALA A 298 -18.13 2.72 8.57
C ALA A 298 -17.18 1.55 8.28
N LEU A 299 -16.81 1.33 7.01
CA LEU A 299 -15.85 0.29 6.65
C LEU A 299 -14.44 0.66 7.15
N ALA A 300 -13.98 1.90 6.96
CA ALA A 300 -12.70 2.36 7.48
C ALA A 300 -12.61 2.23 9.01
N ALA A 301 -13.69 2.57 9.73
CA ALA A 301 -13.80 2.39 11.17
C ALA A 301 -13.68 0.92 11.57
N ALA A 302 -14.42 0.02 10.92
CA ALA A 302 -14.36 -1.42 11.20
C ALA A 302 -12.95 -1.99 10.98
N MET A 303 -12.27 -1.55 9.92
CA MET A 303 -10.90 -1.95 9.62
C MET A 303 -9.91 -1.44 10.66
N GLN A 304 -9.98 -0.15 11.03
CA GLN A 304 -9.08 0.42 12.03
C GLN A 304 -9.20 -0.29 13.38
N HIS A 305 -10.42 -0.44 13.88
CA HIS A 305 -10.70 -1.09 15.16
C HIS A 305 -10.36 -2.58 15.13
N GLY A 306 -10.67 -3.26 14.03
CA GLY A 306 -10.38 -4.69 13.86
C GLY A 306 -8.91 -5.02 13.69
N GLU A 307 -8.10 -4.06 13.25
CA GLU A 307 -6.64 -4.19 13.15
C GLU A 307 -5.89 -3.56 14.32
N ASP A 308 -6.57 -3.02 15.34
CA ASP A 308 -5.93 -2.26 16.43
C ASP A 308 -4.96 -1.18 15.92
N LEU A 309 -5.38 -0.47 14.88
CA LEU A 309 -4.58 0.58 14.28
C LEU A 309 -4.77 1.87 15.08
N HIS A 310 -3.82 2.17 15.97
CA HIS A 310 -3.89 3.33 16.85
C HIS A 310 -4.01 4.66 16.09
N VAL A 311 -3.37 4.81 14.93
CA VAL A 311 -3.50 6.01 14.09
C VAL A 311 -3.82 5.64 12.64
N LEU A 312 -4.98 6.04 12.15
CA LEU A 312 -5.35 5.93 10.74
C LEU A 312 -5.24 7.31 10.06
N ASN A 313 -4.35 7.45 9.09
CA ASN A 313 -4.33 8.61 8.20
C ASN A 313 -5.01 8.27 6.87
N LEU A 314 -6.27 8.66 6.73
CA LEU A 314 -6.92 8.69 5.42
C LEU A 314 -6.34 9.84 4.60
N VAL A 315 -6.16 9.68 3.29
CA VAL A 315 -5.66 10.75 2.42
C VAL A 315 -6.59 11.00 1.25
N ALA A 316 -6.92 12.27 1.03
CA ALA A 316 -7.56 12.73 -0.19
C ALA A 316 -6.49 12.92 -1.29
N GLY A 317 -6.77 12.45 -2.52
CA GLY A 317 -5.80 12.48 -3.62
C GLY A 317 -6.43 12.19 -4.98
N ASN A 318 -5.70 12.47 -6.06
CA ASN A 318 -6.14 12.22 -7.45
C ASN A 318 -5.44 11.00 -8.05
N VAL A 319 -6.05 10.28 -9.00
CA VAL A 319 -5.45 9.06 -9.59
C VAL A 319 -4.63 9.36 -10.85
N SER A 320 -5.28 9.75 -11.95
CA SER A 320 -4.61 10.15 -13.20
C SER A 320 -5.22 11.43 -13.79
N SER A 321 -6.43 11.79 -13.36
CA SER A 321 -7.12 13.01 -13.75
C SER A 321 -6.93 14.15 -12.73
N ALA A 322 -7.60 15.28 -12.97
CA ALA A 322 -7.63 16.40 -12.05
C ALA A 322 -8.58 16.19 -10.84
N ARG A 323 -9.42 15.15 -10.87
CA ARG A 323 -10.38 14.87 -9.79
C ARG A 323 -9.65 14.40 -8.53
N VAL A 324 -9.98 15.00 -7.40
CA VAL A 324 -9.48 14.60 -6.08
C VAL A 324 -10.58 13.82 -5.36
N TYR A 325 -10.30 12.56 -5.04
CA TYR A 325 -11.20 11.73 -4.25
C TYR A 325 -11.13 12.10 -2.77
N ASP A 326 -12.27 12.04 -2.10
CA ASP A 326 -12.46 12.39 -0.68
C ASP A 326 -12.13 13.84 -0.31
N ALA A 327 -12.07 14.76 -1.29
CA ALA A 327 -11.87 16.19 -1.04
C ALA A 327 -12.97 16.77 -0.14
N GLU A 328 -14.23 16.38 -0.35
CA GLU A 328 -15.36 16.81 0.47
C GLU A 328 -15.26 16.29 1.91
N ALA A 329 -14.68 15.10 2.11
CA ALA A 329 -14.43 14.56 3.43
C ALA A 329 -13.31 15.34 4.13
N LEU A 330 -12.25 15.70 3.41
CA LEU A 330 -11.19 16.56 3.92
C LEU A 330 -11.72 17.95 4.28
N GLU A 331 -12.51 18.58 3.41
CA GLU A 331 -13.16 19.87 3.70
C GLU A 331 -14.02 19.82 4.96
N HIS A 332 -14.72 18.69 5.19
CA HIS A 332 -15.60 18.54 6.33
C HIS A 332 -14.85 18.29 7.65
N TRP A 333 -13.74 17.52 7.61
CA TRP A 333 -13.07 17.01 8.81
C TRP A 333 -11.64 17.52 9.04
N ALA A 334 -11.08 18.36 8.17
CA ALA A 334 -9.77 18.97 8.42
C ALA A 334 -9.73 19.65 9.81
N GLY A 335 -8.59 19.50 10.49
CA GLY A 335 -8.43 19.95 11.87
C GLY A 335 -9.14 19.09 12.93
N ARG A 336 -9.95 18.09 12.58
CA ARG A 336 -10.77 17.30 13.53
C ARG A 336 -10.49 15.80 13.45
N ASP A 337 -10.74 15.14 14.57
CA ASP A 337 -10.71 13.67 14.65
C ASP A 337 -11.98 13.12 14.00
N LEU A 338 -11.85 12.02 13.26
CA LEU A 338 -12.99 11.39 12.60
C LEU A 338 -13.91 10.74 13.63
N PRO A 339 -15.23 10.58 13.34
CA PRO A 339 -16.25 10.27 14.35
C PRO A 339 -16.07 8.95 15.14
N TRP A 340 -15.29 8.01 14.61
CA TRP A 340 -15.01 6.72 15.28
C TRP A 340 -13.70 6.71 16.09
N SER A 341 -13.04 7.87 16.23
CA SER A 341 -11.87 8.02 17.09
C SER A 341 -12.26 7.91 18.57
N ASP A 342 -11.37 7.35 19.37
CA ASP A 342 -11.51 7.18 20.82
C ASP A 342 -10.16 7.43 21.53
N ALA A 343 -10.05 7.04 22.80
CA ALA A 343 -8.84 7.26 23.60
C ALA A 343 -7.62 6.42 23.15
N ALA A 344 -7.83 5.32 22.42
CA ALA A 344 -6.79 4.41 21.93
C ALA A 344 -6.60 4.50 20.40
N HIS A 345 -7.64 4.91 19.67
CA HIS A 345 -7.65 4.97 18.21
C HIS A 345 -7.94 6.39 17.74
N LEU A 346 -7.00 6.98 17.00
CA LEU A 346 -7.12 8.26 16.36
C LEU A 346 -7.27 8.07 14.86
N ALA A 347 -8.27 8.69 14.27
CA ALA A 347 -8.46 8.68 12.82
C ALA A 347 -8.51 10.12 12.31
N ARG A 348 -7.73 10.41 11.27
CA ARG A 348 -7.62 11.74 10.65
C ARG A 348 -7.72 11.59 9.14
N ILE A 349 -8.18 12.66 8.49
CA ILE A 349 -8.06 12.80 7.05
C ILE A 349 -6.99 13.87 6.74
N GLY A 350 -6.15 13.54 5.79
CA GLY A 350 -5.03 14.32 5.29
C GLY A 350 -5.04 14.35 3.77
N VAL A 351 -3.86 14.54 3.18
CA VAL A 351 -3.70 14.74 1.75
C VAL A 351 -2.59 13.83 1.22
N GLU A 352 -2.80 13.24 0.07
CA GLU A 352 -1.73 12.79 -0.81
C GLU A 352 -1.54 13.88 -1.86
N TYR A 353 -0.51 14.71 -1.70
CA TYR A 353 -0.21 15.74 -2.68
C TYR A 353 0.63 15.13 -3.78
N ARG A 354 0.24 15.32 -5.05
CA ARG A 354 0.87 14.60 -6.17
C ARG A 354 1.39 15.53 -7.25
N ASN A 355 2.54 15.18 -7.81
CA ASN A 355 2.99 15.67 -9.10
C ASN A 355 3.36 14.49 -9.99
N ASP A 356 2.88 14.53 -11.23
CA ASP A 356 3.06 13.46 -12.21
C ASP A 356 4.55 13.13 -12.52
N LEU A 357 5.41 14.17 -12.53
CA LEU A 357 6.85 14.05 -12.77
C LEU A 357 7.69 14.01 -11.49
N LEU A 358 7.38 14.83 -10.49
CA LEU A 358 8.22 15.11 -9.32
C LEU A 358 7.88 14.22 -8.11
N GLY A 359 6.72 13.57 -8.18
CA GLY A 359 6.24 12.60 -7.21
C GLY A 359 5.29 13.16 -6.18
N HIS A 360 5.04 12.36 -5.14
CA HIS A 360 3.98 12.64 -4.19
C HIS A 360 4.40 12.36 -2.74
N PHE A 361 3.69 13.02 -1.82
CA PHE A 361 3.93 12.93 -0.39
C PHE A 361 2.61 12.95 0.36
N TYR A 362 2.57 12.32 1.53
CA TYR A 362 1.44 12.41 2.43
C TYR A 362 1.56 13.65 3.33
N ALA A 363 0.42 14.18 3.75
CA ALA A 363 0.31 15.18 4.80
C ALA A 363 -0.68 14.71 5.86
N PHE A 364 -0.19 14.49 7.09
CA PHE A 364 -0.99 14.02 8.20
C PHE A 364 -1.57 15.18 9.01
N ALA A 365 -2.87 15.09 9.26
CA ALA A 365 -3.64 15.97 10.15
C ALA A 365 -3.49 17.49 9.90
N PRO A 366 -3.61 17.98 8.65
CA PRO A 366 -3.63 19.42 8.40
C PRO A 366 -4.85 20.07 9.10
N GLU A 367 -4.68 21.32 9.52
CA GLU A 367 -5.74 22.12 10.17
C GLU A 367 -6.84 22.57 9.20
N ALA A 368 -6.53 22.66 7.91
CA ALA A 368 -7.46 22.98 6.82
C ALA A 368 -7.03 22.25 5.52
N PRO A 369 -7.91 22.14 4.51
CA PRO A 369 -7.51 21.67 3.19
C PRO A 369 -6.47 22.61 2.54
N PRO A 370 -5.53 22.09 1.73
CA PRO A 370 -4.57 22.92 1.00
C PRO A 370 -5.24 23.64 -0.17
N SER A 371 -4.57 24.68 -0.66
CA SER A 371 -4.98 25.43 -1.86
C SER A 371 -4.84 24.63 -3.16
N ARG A 372 -3.98 23.59 -3.15
CA ARG A 372 -3.75 22.67 -4.26
C ARG A 372 -3.50 21.25 -3.76
N PHE A 373 -3.96 20.29 -4.55
CA PHE A 373 -3.79 18.86 -4.30
C PHE A 373 -2.78 18.21 -5.25
N HIS A 374 -2.60 18.78 -6.44
CA HIS A 374 -1.68 18.22 -7.42
C HIS A 374 -1.23 19.24 -8.47
N THR A 375 -0.17 18.89 -9.21
CA THR A 375 0.37 19.59 -10.38
C THR A 375 0.85 18.58 -11.45
N GLY A 376 1.10 19.02 -12.69
CA GLY A 376 1.68 18.18 -13.76
C GLY A 376 0.74 17.19 -14.47
N PHE A 377 -0.46 16.93 -13.94
CA PHE A 377 -1.44 16.01 -14.54
C PHE A 377 -2.11 16.59 -15.79
N LEU A 378 -2.54 15.71 -16.71
CA LEU A 378 -3.27 16.06 -17.93
C LEU A 378 -2.60 17.11 -18.82
N GLY A 379 -1.26 17.10 -18.87
CA GLY A 379 -0.49 18.06 -19.67
C GLY A 379 -0.31 19.42 -19.02
N ALA A 380 -0.81 19.63 -17.80
CA ALA A 380 -0.58 20.85 -17.04
C ALA A 380 0.90 21.03 -16.69
N ALA A 381 1.28 22.25 -16.31
CA ALA A 381 2.63 22.55 -15.87
C ALA A 381 2.98 21.74 -14.61
N ASP A 382 4.23 21.28 -14.53
CA ASP A 382 4.80 20.67 -13.33
C ASP A 382 5.17 21.76 -12.30
N TRP A 383 4.29 22.75 -12.09
CA TRP A 383 4.53 23.93 -11.27
C TRP A 383 3.33 24.28 -10.38
N PRO A 384 3.54 24.72 -9.12
CA PRO A 384 4.84 24.91 -8.46
C PRO A 384 5.55 23.59 -8.08
N PRO A 385 6.86 23.65 -7.72
CA PRO A 385 7.57 22.53 -7.11
C PRO A 385 6.84 21.98 -5.88
N ASN A 386 7.03 20.71 -5.54
CA ASN A 386 6.40 20.09 -4.37
C ASN A 386 6.73 20.84 -3.08
N SER A 387 7.91 21.46 -3.00
CA SER A 387 8.32 22.30 -1.87
C SER A 387 7.32 23.41 -1.50
N ALA A 388 6.57 23.95 -2.46
CA ALA A 388 5.54 24.97 -2.19
C ALA A 388 4.35 24.37 -1.43
N ALA A 389 3.90 23.18 -1.83
CA ALA A 389 2.85 22.46 -1.14
C ALA A 389 3.32 21.93 0.22
N CYS A 390 4.56 21.45 0.33
CA CYS A 390 5.19 21.10 1.60
C CYS A 390 5.17 22.28 2.58
N GLN A 391 5.54 23.48 2.12
CA GLN A 391 5.52 24.70 2.96
C GLN A 391 4.10 25.07 3.41
N GLU A 392 3.13 25.04 2.50
CA GLU A 392 1.72 25.31 2.82
C GLU A 392 1.18 24.32 3.86
N LEU A 393 1.33 23.02 3.62
CA LEU A 393 0.81 21.97 4.50
C LEU A 393 1.49 21.99 5.88
N ARG A 394 2.78 22.29 5.95
CA ARG A 394 3.46 22.54 7.23
C ARG A 394 2.93 23.77 7.95
N ALA A 395 2.63 24.84 7.23
CA ALA A 395 2.01 26.05 7.82
C ALA A 395 0.60 25.74 8.36
N LEU A 396 -0.08 24.75 7.79
CA LEU A 396 -1.33 24.17 8.30
C LEU A 396 -1.12 23.10 9.39
N GLY A 397 0.08 23.03 9.98
CA GLY A 397 0.38 22.15 11.11
C GLY A 397 0.63 20.68 10.74
N ALA A 398 0.59 20.31 9.45
CA ALA A 398 0.72 18.92 9.03
C ALA A 398 2.14 18.38 9.22
N VAL A 399 2.23 17.07 9.45
CA VAL A 399 3.47 16.31 9.20
C VAL A 399 3.51 15.96 7.73
N THR A 400 4.63 16.21 7.07
CA THR A 400 4.83 15.91 5.65
C THR A 400 5.92 14.86 5.46
N GLY A 401 5.65 13.84 4.65
CA GLY A 401 6.61 12.79 4.32
C GLY A 401 6.37 12.20 2.94
N TYR A 402 7.42 11.90 2.19
CA TYR A 402 7.28 11.30 0.87
C TYR A 402 6.87 9.83 0.96
N SER A 403 6.04 9.40 0.01
CA SER A 403 5.45 8.06 -0.04
C SER A 403 6.07 7.23 -1.16
N HIS A 404 6.29 5.92 -0.91
CA HIS A 404 6.82 4.90 -1.85
C HIS A 404 7.65 5.48 -3.01
N PRO A 405 8.83 6.06 -2.70
CA PRO A 405 9.62 6.80 -3.67
C PRO A 405 10.20 5.96 -4.82
N PHE A 406 10.28 4.64 -4.65
CA PHE A 406 10.96 3.74 -5.58
C PHE A 406 10.10 2.52 -5.90
N HIS A 407 9.92 2.24 -7.20
CA HIS A 407 9.20 1.06 -7.69
C HIS A 407 10.10 0.00 -8.34
N VAL A 408 11.41 0.22 -8.35
CA VAL A 408 12.43 -0.75 -8.80
C VAL A 408 13.39 -1.11 -7.69
N PRO A 409 14.03 -2.30 -7.80
CA PRO A 409 15.25 -2.58 -7.06
C PRO A 409 16.32 -1.52 -7.33
N PHE A 410 17.01 -1.09 -6.28
CA PHE A 410 18.08 -0.10 -6.34
C PHE A 410 19.20 -0.56 -5.40
N ALA A 411 20.38 -0.84 -5.94
CA ALA A 411 21.51 -1.38 -5.20
C ALA A 411 22.41 -0.26 -4.63
N GLU A 412 23.21 -0.57 -3.59
CA GLU A 412 24.09 0.44 -2.97
C GLU A 412 25.15 1.00 -3.94
N THR A 413 25.49 0.24 -4.99
CA THR A 413 26.42 0.61 -6.06
C THR A 413 25.79 1.46 -7.16
N ASP A 414 24.47 1.57 -7.19
CA ASP A 414 23.77 2.32 -8.23
C ASP A 414 23.89 3.83 -7.99
N GLY A 415 24.13 4.56 -9.08
CA GLY A 415 24.13 6.02 -9.05
C GLY A 415 22.70 6.58 -9.00
N PRO A 416 22.52 7.83 -8.53
CA PRO A 416 21.21 8.50 -8.47
C PRO A 416 20.39 8.46 -9.77
N ARG A 417 21.06 8.47 -10.93
CA ARG A 417 20.40 8.38 -12.24
C ARG A 417 19.57 7.13 -12.42
N ALA A 418 19.98 5.99 -11.82
CA ALA A 418 19.22 4.74 -11.93
C ALA A 418 17.86 4.82 -11.21
N ALA A 419 17.75 5.68 -10.18
CA ALA A 419 16.49 5.93 -9.47
C ALA A 419 15.57 6.94 -10.19
N LEU A 420 16.07 7.59 -11.26
CA LEU A 420 15.38 8.63 -12.03
C LEU A 420 15.13 8.20 -13.49
N LEU A 421 15.16 6.89 -13.79
CA LEU A 421 15.13 6.40 -15.18
C LEU A 421 13.76 6.51 -15.87
N TRP A 422 12.68 6.37 -15.11
CA TRP A 422 11.33 6.34 -15.65
C TRP A 422 10.78 7.73 -15.89
N ARG A 423 9.93 7.89 -16.91
CA ARG A 423 9.40 9.21 -17.30
C ARG A 423 8.45 9.80 -16.25
N ARG A 424 7.15 9.52 -16.34
CA ARG A 424 6.11 10.06 -15.46
C ARG A 424 5.42 8.92 -14.75
N ASN A 425 5.63 8.83 -13.44
CA ASN A 425 5.15 7.73 -12.62
C ASN A 425 4.87 8.13 -11.16
N CYS A 426 4.84 9.43 -10.87
CA CYS A 426 4.66 9.95 -9.51
C CYS A 426 5.69 9.45 -8.47
N SER A 427 6.85 8.92 -8.86
CA SER A 427 7.92 8.61 -7.89
C SER A 427 8.44 9.89 -7.23
N ALA A 428 8.67 9.85 -5.92
CA ALA A 428 9.08 10.96 -5.06
C ALA A 428 10.51 11.48 -5.36
N ARG A 429 10.67 12.25 -6.43
CA ARG A 429 11.98 12.64 -6.95
C ARG A 429 12.56 13.90 -6.31
N GLU A 430 11.71 14.80 -5.83
CA GLU A 430 12.13 16.03 -5.12
C GLU A 430 12.53 15.80 -3.64
N ILE A 431 12.45 14.55 -3.15
CA ILE A 431 12.80 14.16 -1.77
C ILE A 431 14.16 14.68 -1.30
N VAL A 432 15.20 14.62 -2.15
CA VAL A 432 16.57 15.06 -1.78
C VAL A 432 16.66 16.57 -1.58
N ALA A 433 15.90 17.35 -2.36
CA ALA A 433 15.85 18.80 -2.24
C ALA A 433 15.09 19.21 -0.97
N ASP A 434 13.90 18.64 -0.77
CA ASP A 434 13.04 18.99 0.35
C ASP A 434 13.61 18.52 1.70
N ALA A 435 14.32 17.38 1.73
CA ALA A 435 15.07 16.93 2.90
C ALA A 435 16.18 17.92 3.29
N ALA A 436 16.93 18.44 2.31
CA ALA A 436 18.01 19.39 2.55
C ALA A 436 17.49 20.68 3.18
N LEU A 437 16.30 21.10 2.76
CA LEU A 437 15.66 22.35 3.18
C LEU A 437 14.81 22.19 4.45
N GLY A 438 14.69 20.98 5.00
CA GLY A 438 13.88 20.71 6.20
C GLY A 438 12.38 20.88 5.97
N LEU A 439 11.90 20.64 4.74
CA LEU A 439 10.49 20.80 4.36
C LEU A 439 9.66 19.52 4.56
N ILE A 440 10.30 18.44 4.99
CA ILE A 440 9.67 17.17 5.29
C ILE A 440 10.20 16.63 6.62
N ASP A 441 9.36 15.88 7.30
CA ASP A 441 9.66 15.30 8.61
C ASP A 441 10.06 13.82 8.51
N SER A 442 9.64 13.13 7.44
CA SER A 442 9.76 11.68 7.34
C SER A 442 9.82 11.16 5.90
N LEU A 443 10.08 9.86 5.81
CA LEU A 443 10.00 9.07 4.59
C LEU A 443 9.33 7.72 4.90
N ASP A 444 8.36 7.31 4.08
CA ASP A 444 7.76 5.97 4.16
C ASP A 444 8.75 4.92 3.65
N VAL A 445 9.71 4.59 4.53
CA VAL A 445 10.72 3.57 4.29
C VAL A 445 10.06 2.22 4.06
N LEU A 446 9.05 1.92 4.86
CA LEU A 446 8.19 0.78 4.61
C LEU A 446 7.03 1.25 3.75
N ASN A 447 6.90 0.57 2.62
CA ASN A 447 5.88 0.83 1.65
C ASN A 447 5.63 -0.44 0.84
N HIS A 448 4.49 -0.46 0.14
CA HIS A 448 4.03 -1.60 -0.63
C HIS A 448 4.88 -1.99 -1.84
N SER A 449 5.86 -1.16 -2.22
CA SER A 449 6.58 -1.26 -3.49
C SER A 449 8.00 -1.81 -3.28
N SER A 450 8.94 -1.01 -2.78
CA SER A 450 10.34 -1.41 -2.61
C SER A 450 10.93 -0.89 -1.31
N ILE A 451 10.79 -1.68 -0.24
CA ILE A 451 11.37 -1.37 1.07
C ILE A 451 12.90 -1.24 0.99
N GLU A 452 13.58 -2.13 0.27
CA GLU A 452 15.04 -2.16 0.20
C GLU A 452 15.61 -0.90 -0.47
N ALA A 453 15.06 -0.50 -1.61
CA ALA A 453 15.46 0.71 -2.33
C ALA A 453 15.20 1.96 -1.48
N THR A 454 14.02 2.06 -0.86
CA THR A 454 13.70 3.21 -0.01
C THR A 454 14.57 3.27 1.24
N ALA A 455 14.85 2.13 1.89
CA ALA A 455 15.73 2.07 3.05
C ALA A 455 17.17 2.49 2.71
N LEU A 456 17.66 2.18 1.51
CA LEU A 456 18.95 2.64 1.03
C LEU A 456 18.99 4.17 0.89
N VAL A 457 18.02 4.75 0.19
CA VAL A 457 17.97 6.21 0.01
C VAL A 457 17.75 6.94 1.34
N TYR A 458 16.91 6.39 2.22
CA TYR A 458 16.77 6.89 3.58
C TYR A 458 18.12 6.98 4.30
N ARG A 459 18.93 5.91 4.23
CA ARG A 459 20.28 5.88 4.83
C ARG A 459 21.23 6.90 4.19
N ARG A 460 21.17 7.11 2.87
CA ARG A 460 21.93 8.17 2.18
C ARG A 460 21.52 9.55 2.70
N LEU A 461 20.22 9.81 2.84
CA LEU A 461 19.70 11.11 3.32
C LEU A 461 20.15 11.41 4.75
N ILE A 462 19.99 10.47 5.69
CA ILE A 462 20.42 10.68 7.08
C ILE A 462 21.96 10.70 7.21
N GLY A 463 22.67 9.92 6.39
CA GLY A 463 24.13 9.95 6.32
C GLY A 463 24.68 11.27 5.76
N ALA A 464 23.93 11.91 4.87
CA ALA A 464 24.21 13.26 4.39
C ALA A 464 23.84 14.36 5.39
N GLY A 465 23.34 14.01 6.59
CA GLY A 465 23.03 14.94 7.67
C GLY A 465 21.59 15.45 7.74
N ASN A 466 20.68 14.90 6.92
CA ASN A 466 19.26 15.24 7.01
C ASN A 466 18.61 14.57 8.23
N ARG A 467 17.69 15.27 8.89
CA ARG A 467 16.96 14.75 10.06
C ARG A 467 15.56 14.29 9.61
N LEU A 468 15.43 13.00 9.29
CA LEU A 468 14.18 12.40 8.83
C LEU A 468 13.79 11.23 9.73
N ALA A 469 12.51 11.14 10.06
CA ALA A 469 11.93 9.97 10.70
C ALA A 469 11.67 8.84 9.70
N VAL A 470 11.84 7.60 10.14
CA VAL A 470 11.29 6.44 9.47
C VAL A 470 9.78 6.40 9.71
N THR A 471 9.00 6.31 8.63
CA THR A 471 7.54 6.06 8.66
C THR A 471 7.14 4.88 7.76
N ALA A 472 5.85 4.57 7.72
CA ALA A 472 5.26 3.57 6.84
C ALA A 472 3.91 4.06 6.31
N GLY A 473 3.66 3.74 5.04
CA GLY A 473 2.39 4.00 4.36
C GLY A 473 2.05 2.83 3.47
N THR A 474 0.91 2.19 3.74
CA THR A 474 0.54 0.96 3.03
C THR A 474 0.03 1.21 1.62
N ASP A 475 -0.47 2.41 1.33
CA ASP A 475 -1.28 2.69 0.15
C ASP A 475 -2.50 1.73 0.06
N SER A 476 -3.02 1.34 1.24
CA SER A 476 -4.23 0.52 1.31
C SER A 476 -5.43 1.33 0.83
N MET A 477 -6.28 0.70 0.02
CA MET A 477 -7.45 1.33 -0.58
C MET A 477 -8.71 0.62 -0.09
N VAL A 478 -9.55 1.34 0.64
CA VAL A 478 -10.81 0.79 1.18
C VAL A 478 -11.79 0.45 0.05
N SER A 479 -11.73 1.17 -1.08
CA SER A 479 -12.53 0.97 -2.30
C SER A 479 -12.14 -0.26 -3.13
N PHE A 480 -11.11 -1.04 -2.76
CA PHE A 480 -10.73 -2.26 -3.46
C PHE A 480 -10.92 -3.53 -2.61
N ALA A 481 -11.74 -4.46 -3.09
CA ALA A 481 -11.88 -5.80 -2.52
C ALA A 481 -10.80 -6.76 -3.02
N ARG A 482 -10.31 -6.59 -4.26
CA ARG A 482 -9.28 -7.47 -4.86
C ARG A 482 -8.29 -6.67 -5.70
N ARG A 483 -7.21 -6.22 -5.06
CA ARG A 483 -6.09 -5.53 -5.69
C ARG A 483 -4.79 -5.75 -4.92
N GLY A 484 -3.98 -6.72 -5.35
CA GLY A 484 -2.67 -7.03 -4.78
C GLY A 484 -2.57 -6.84 -3.26
N ASN A 485 -1.56 -6.11 -2.82
CA ASN A 485 -1.41 -5.68 -1.43
C ASN A 485 -2.26 -4.46 -1.06
N GLN A 486 -2.70 -3.62 -2.01
CA GLN A 486 -3.53 -2.44 -1.77
C GLN A 486 -4.94 -2.76 -1.24
N SER A 487 -5.48 -3.95 -1.53
CA SER A 487 -6.75 -4.43 -0.94
C SER A 487 -6.59 -5.06 0.45
N SER A 488 -5.35 -5.12 0.98
CA SER A 488 -5.09 -5.54 2.35
C SER A 488 -5.60 -4.51 3.36
N PRO A 489 -5.88 -4.94 4.60
CA PRO A 489 -6.33 -4.04 5.64
C PRO A 489 -5.26 -3.02 6.03
N PRO A 490 -5.65 -1.76 6.33
CA PRO A 490 -4.71 -0.71 6.68
C PRO A 490 -3.85 -1.10 7.89
N GLY A 491 -2.62 -0.61 7.89
CA GLY A 491 -1.64 -0.91 8.92
C GLY A 491 -1.07 -2.33 8.82
N TRP A 492 -1.04 -2.96 7.65
CA TRP A 492 -0.22 -4.16 7.44
C TRP A 492 1.29 -3.83 7.32
N GLU A 493 1.60 -2.53 7.16
CA GLU A 493 2.87 -1.88 7.50
C GLU A 493 2.54 -0.69 8.40
N ARG A 494 3.33 -0.45 9.45
CA ARG A 494 3.04 0.61 10.42
C ARG A 494 4.29 1.33 10.88
N VAL A 495 4.14 2.61 11.13
CA VAL A 495 5.06 3.36 11.99
C VAL A 495 4.57 3.33 13.43
N TYR A 496 5.43 2.95 14.36
CA TYR A 496 5.20 3.17 15.78
C TYR A 496 5.92 4.44 16.21
N ALA A 497 5.18 5.39 16.79
CA ALA A 497 5.71 6.63 17.33
C ALA A 497 5.56 6.68 18.86
N ARG A 498 6.63 7.09 19.55
CA ARG A 498 6.62 7.22 21.01
C ARG A 498 6.08 8.58 21.43
N VAL A 499 4.90 8.55 22.06
CA VAL A 499 4.17 9.72 22.54
C VAL A 499 4.34 9.84 24.05
N ASP A 500 4.63 11.06 24.53
CA ASP A 500 4.60 11.37 25.95
C ASP A 500 3.18 11.80 26.35
N GLY A 501 2.50 10.99 27.14
CA GLY A 501 1.13 11.27 27.58
C GLY A 501 0.07 10.68 26.64
N PRO A 502 -1.16 11.23 26.62
CA PRO A 502 -2.27 10.67 25.86
C PRO A 502 -2.06 10.84 24.35
N LEU A 503 -2.59 9.87 23.59
CA LEU A 503 -2.63 9.96 22.13
C LEU A 503 -3.47 11.16 21.68
N SER A 504 -2.90 11.95 20.78
CA SER A 504 -3.59 13.01 20.04
C SER A 504 -2.85 13.25 18.73
N ALA A 505 -3.51 13.85 17.74
CA ALA A 505 -2.90 14.16 16.44
C ALA A 505 -1.62 15.00 16.60
N ALA A 506 -1.65 16.03 17.46
CA ALA A 506 -0.50 16.88 17.73
C ALA A 506 0.65 16.13 18.40
N ALA A 507 0.37 15.29 19.40
CA ALA A 507 1.42 14.56 20.12
C ALA A 507 2.06 13.45 19.25
N PHE A 508 1.25 12.78 18.42
CA PHE A 508 1.73 11.81 17.44
C PHE A 508 2.58 12.49 16.35
N ALA A 509 2.11 13.62 15.81
CA ALA A 509 2.85 14.44 14.86
C ALA A 509 4.21 14.88 15.42
N GLU A 510 4.25 15.37 16.65
CA GLU A 510 5.49 15.78 17.30
C GLU A 510 6.45 14.60 17.54
N ALA A 511 5.94 13.41 17.87
CA ALA A 511 6.76 12.21 17.98
C ALA A 511 7.44 11.86 16.65
N ILE A 512 6.72 11.96 15.51
CA ILE A 512 7.29 11.79 14.18
C ILE A 512 8.35 12.86 13.90
N ARG A 513 8.05 14.15 14.10
CA ARG A 513 9.01 15.25 13.87
C ARG A 513 10.31 15.10 14.64
N ARG A 514 10.24 14.51 15.84
CA ARG A 514 11.40 14.20 16.67
C ARG A 514 12.13 12.91 16.29
N GLY A 515 11.65 12.17 15.29
CA GLY A 515 12.22 10.88 14.91
C GLY A 515 12.07 9.81 15.98
N ARG A 516 11.10 9.94 16.90
CA ARG A 516 10.85 8.94 17.95
C ARG A 516 10.03 7.78 17.41
N THR A 517 10.53 7.18 16.34
CA THR A 517 9.78 6.21 15.54
C THR A 517 10.59 4.97 15.21
N PHE A 518 9.87 3.89 14.95
CA PHE A 518 10.34 2.79 14.10
C PHE A 518 9.18 2.36 13.20
N ALA A 519 9.47 1.75 12.06
CA ALA A 519 8.44 1.19 11.19
C ALA A 519 8.64 -0.31 11.00
N THR A 520 7.55 -1.04 10.80
CA THR A 520 7.54 -2.50 10.74
C THR A 520 6.44 -3.09 9.82
N THR A 521 6.70 -4.24 9.23
CA THR A 521 5.71 -5.12 8.56
C THR A 521 5.22 -6.26 9.46
N GLY A 522 5.57 -6.25 10.76
CA GLY A 522 5.16 -7.27 11.73
C GLY A 522 5.99 -7.27 13.03
N PRO A 523 7.33 -7.34 12.96
CA PRO A 523 8.17 -7.39 14.15
C PRO A 523 8.09 -6.15 15.02
N TRP A 524 8.06 -6.36 16.34
CA TRP A 524 8.39 -5.29 17.28
C TRP A 524 9.92 -5.09 17.31
N LEU A 525 10.39 -3.84 17.33
CA LEU A 525 11.82 -3.51 17.32
C LEU A 525 12.14 -2.40 18.33
N GLU A 526 13.11 -2.66 19.20
CA GLU A 526 13.61 -1.70 20.18
C GLU A 526 15.10 -1.43 19.94
N LEU A 527 15.48 -0.16 19.92
CA LEU A 527 16.88 0.30 19.89
C LEU A 527 17.15 1.14 21.13
N SER A 528 18.30 0.88 21.78
CA SER A 528 18.85 1.75 22.80
C SER A 528 20.34 1.99 22.60
N VAL A 529 20.78 3.23 22.76
CA VAL A 529 22.18 3.65 22.75
C VAL A 529 22.47 4.40 24.06
N ASN A 530 23.24 3.79 24.96
CA ASN A 530 23.45 4.28 26.34
C ASN A 530 22.13 4.68 27.04
N GLY A 531 21.04 3.93 26.84
CA GLY A 531 19.73 4.20 27.44
C GLY A 531 18.82 5.17 26.66
N ASN A 532 19.31 5.78 25.58
CA ASN A 532 18.56 6.70 24.72
C ASN A 532 17.95 5.94 23.54
N GLY A 533 16.81 6.41 23.01
CA GLY A 533 16.06 5.74 21.95
C GLY A 533 16.06 6.51 20.63
N PRO A 534 15.38 5.99 19.59
CA PRO A 534 15.24 6.64 18.30
C PRO A 534 14.84 8.11 18.42
N GLY A 535 15.47 8.98 17.63
CA GLY A 535 15.27 10.43 17.66
C GLY A 535 16.23 11.19 18.58
N ASP A 536 16.83 10.52 19.57
CA ASP A 536 17.76 11.16 20.49
C ASP A 536 19.12 11.48 19.84
N THR A 537 19.81 12.48 20.37
CA THR A 537 21.18 12.84 19.97
C THR A 537 22.08 12.84 21.19
N LEU A 538 23.09 11.97 21.17
CA LEU A 538 24.14 11.89 22.20
C LEU A 538 25.32 12.76 21.78
N ARG A 539 26.10 13.20 22.78
CA ARG A 539 27.30 14.05 22.59
C ARG A 539 28.55 13.45 23.26
N PRO A 540 29.00 12.26 22.84
CA PRO A 540 30.21 11.65 23.39
C PRO A 540 31.48 12.44 23.00
N SER A 541 32.50 12.36 23.84
CA SER A 541 33.86 12.81 23.51
C SER A 541 34.54 11.82 22.56
N PRO A 542 35.50 12.25 21.74
CA PRO A 542 36.28 11.34 20.90
C PRO A 542 36.89 10.18 21.70
N GLY A 543 36.61 8.95 21.28
CA GLY A 543 37.09 7.72 21.92
C GLY A 543 36.22 7.20 23.08
N ASP A 544 35.17 7.93 23.49
CA ASP A 544 34.16 7.40 24.41
C ASP A 544 33.48 6.18 23.80
N ARG A 545 33.07 5.23 24.65
CA ARG A 545 32.33 4.04 24.22
C ARG A 545 30.84 4.23 24.45
N VAL A 546 30.05 3.89 23.44
CA VAL A 546 28.59 3.80 23.54
C VAL A 546 28.16 2.34 23.43
N THR A 547 27.34 1.90 24.37
CA THR A 547 26.71 0.57 24.35
C THR A 547 25.42 0.66 23.56
N ILE A 548 25.30 -0.18 22.54
CA ILE A 548 24.13 -0.29 21.68
C ILE A 548 23.46 -1.63 21.96
N THR A 549 22.15 -1.60 22.22
CA THR A 549 21.33 -2.80 22.40
C THR A 549 20.11 -2.75 21.50
N VAL A 550 19.83 -3.87 20.83
CA VAL A 550 18.64 -4.09 20.03
C VAL A 550 17.87 -5.27 20.57
N ARG A 551 16.54 -5.18 20.57
CA ARG A 551 15.63 -6.28 20.91
C ARG A 551 14.53 -6.37 19.88
N SER A 552 14.11 -7.59 19.56
CA SER A 552 12.95 -7.82 18.71
C SER A 552 11.97 -8.81 19.32
N VAL A 553 10.69 -8.66 18.97
CA VAL A 553 9.63 -9.63 19.28
C VAL A 553 8.89 -9.97 18.01
N GLY A 554 8.76 -11.26 17.74
CA GLY A 554 8.09 -11.80 16.56
C GLY A 554 8.75 -13.11 16.12
N PRO A 555 8.02 -14.23 15.98
CA PRO A 555 8.57 -15.49 15.46
C PRO A 555 9.12 -15.37 14.02
N GLU A 556 8.72 -14.32 13.30
CA GLU A 556 9.09 -14.06 11.92
C GLU A 556 10.47 -13.42 11.72
N VAL A 557 11.16 -13.06 12.81
CA VAL A 557 12.47 -12.40 12.72
C VAL A 557 13.58 -13.44 12.59
N GLU A 558 14.29 -13.42 11.47
CA GLU A 558 15.43 -14.30 11.21
C GLU A 558 16.77 -13.61 11.49
N ARG A 559 16.86 -12.29 11.21
CA ARG A 559 18.09 -11.50 11.36
C ARG A 559 17.83 -10.16 12.05
N LEU A 560 18.75 -9.77 12.92
CA LEU A 560 18.90 -8.41 13.46
C LEU A 560 20.21 -7.80 12.97
N GLU A 561 20.18 -6.52 12.66
CA GLU A 561 21.35 -5.70 12.35
C GLU A 561 21.37 -4.43 13.19
N ILE A 562 22.58 -4.04 13.60
CA ILE A 562 22.91 -2.70 14.06
C ILE A 562 23.74 -2.06 12.95
N ARG A 563 23.26 -0.94 12.39
CA ARG A 563 23.95 -0.22 11.32
C ARG A 563 24.32 1.19 11.73
N THR A 564 25.42 1.66 11.15
CA THR A 564 25.97 3.01 11.27
C THR A 564 26.13 3.63 9.88
N ALA A 565 26.61 4.87 9.80
CA ALA A 565 26.96 5.50 8.53
C ALA A 565 28.05 4.72 7.74
N ALA A 566 28.83 3.86 8.41
CA ALA A 566 29.83 3.00 7.77
C ALA A 566 29.29 1.64 7.31
N GLY A 567 28.01 1.33 7.56
CA GLY A 567 27.39 0.04 7.22
C GLY A 567 27.04 -0.79 8.45
N VAL A 568 27.02 -2.13 8.28
CA VAL A 568 26.67 -3.08 9.35
C VAL A 568 27.78 -3.11 10.40
N LEU A 569 27.46 -2.76 11.64
CA LEU A 569 28.35 -2.83 12.79
C LEU A 569 28.29 -4.21 13.46
N ALA A 570 27.09 -4.77 13.58
CA ALA A 570 26.86 -6.09 14.15
C ALA A 570 25.59 -6.71 13.56
N GLU A 571 25.56 -8.04 13.49
CA GLU A 571 24.39 -8.81 13.07
C GLU A 571 24.25 -10.08 13.91
N GLY A 572 23.04 -10.62 13.98
CA GLY A 572 22.73 -11.85 14.71
C GLY A 572 21.31 -12.32 14.46
N PRO A 573 20.88 -13.44 15.09
CA PRO A 573 19.50 -13.90 15.01
C PRO A 573 18.54 -12.95 15.74
N GLY A 574 17.23 -13.17 15.57
CA GLY A 574 16.18 -12.46 16.32
C GLY A 574 16.30 -12.58 17.85
N GLY A 575 15.67 -11.65 18.57
CA GLY A 575 15.58 -11.65 20.03
C GLY A 575 16.40 -10.54 20.70
N HIS A 576 17.73 -10.64 20.70
CA HIS A 576 18.60 -9.64 21.33
C HIS A 576 19.99 -9.58 20.66
N LEU A 577 20.49 -8.37 20.45
CA LEU A 577 21.83 -8.09 19.95
C LEU A 577 22.42 -6.91 20.74
N ALA A 578 23.71 -6.98 21.10
CA ALA A 578 24.41 -5.91 21.81
C ALA A 578 25.85 -5.76 21.31
N VAL A 579 26.31 -4.52 21.18
CA VAL A 579 27.68 -4.19 20.73
C VAL A 579 28.13 -2.87 21.33
N GLU A 580 29.45 -2.66 21.45
CA GLU A 580 30.03 -1.36 21.78
C GLU A 580 30.57 -0.69 20.52
N LEU A 581 30.38 0.63 20.42
CA LEU A 581 30.96 1.48 19.39
C LEU A 581 31.86 2.54 20.04
N ALA A 582 33.06 2.71 19.51
CA ALA A 582 33.90 3.86 19.85
C ALA A 582 33.42 5.08 19.05
N ALA A 583 33.09 6.16 19.75
CA ALA A 583 32.61 7.40 19.16
C ALA A 583 33.77 8.27 18.68
N ASP A 584 34.50 7.80 17.66
CA ASP A 584 35.68 8.50 17.12
C ASP A 584 35.32 9.64 16.15
N ARG A 585 34.11 9.60 15.59
CA ARG A 585 33.58 10.56 14.61
C ARG A 585 32.07 10.67 14.73
N PRO A 586 31.46 11.75 14.22
CA PRO A 586 30.01 11.85 14.15
C PRO A 586 29.41 10.70 13.36
N ASP A 587 28.30 10.15 13.86
CA ASP A 587 27.66 8.97 13.29
C ASP A 587 26.16 8.93 13.64
N TYR A 588 25.46 7.91 13.15
CA TYR A 588 24.13 7.52 13.59
C TYR A 588 24.09 6.02 13.86
N VAL A 589 23.08 5.58 14.60
CA VAL A 589 22.80 4.16 14.85
C VAL A 589 21.35 3.88 14.50
N VAL A 590 21.11 2.89 13.65
CA VAL A 590 19.77 2.33 13.37
C VAL A 590 19.76 0.84 13.63
N ALA A 591 18.61 0.31 14.02
CA ALA A 591 18.37 -1.12 14.12
C ALA A 591 17.48 -1.58 12.96
N ILE A 592 17.75 -2.78 12.44
CA ILE A 592 16.94 -3.44 11.42
C ILE A 592 16.62 -4.86 11.88
N ALA A 593 15.38 -5.30 11.67
CA ALA A 593 14.98 -6.70 11.77
C ALA A 593 14.48 -7.16 10.40
N SER A 594 14.85 -8.37 9.97
CA SER A 594 14.40 -8.94 8.70
C SER A 594 14.15 -10.45 8.78
N GLY A 595 13.41 -10.96 7.80
CA GLY A 595 13.10 -12.38 7.64
C GLY A 595 12.39 -12.65 6.31
N GLY A 596 12.16 -13.93 5.99
CA GLY A 596 11.46 -14.32 4.77
C GLY A 596 9.96 -13.99 4.77
N PRO A 597 9.22 -14.43 3.73
CA PRO A 597 7.77 -14.35 3.71
C PRO A 597 7.15 -14.99 4.95
N HIS A 598 6.23 -14.28 5.60
CA HIS A 598 5.56 -14.76 6.79
C HIS A 598 4.10 -14.31 6.79
N GLU A 599 3.19 -15.13 7.31
CA GLU A 599 1.74 -14.85 7.27
C GLU A 599 1.27 -13.59 8.03
N ARG A 600 2.16 -13.00 8.82
CA ARG A 600 1.98 -11.74 9.55
C ARG A 600 2.51 -10.52 8.80
N SER A 601 3.33 -10.73 7.77
CA SER A 601 3.87 -9.70 6.91
C SER A 601 3.26 -9.85 5.54
N PHE A 602 2.58 -8.81 5.06
CA PHE A 602 1.86 -8.88 3.78
C PHE A 602 2.74 -8.36 2.63
N HIS A 603 3.98 -8.02 2.92
CA HIS A 603 4.94 -7.54 1.94
C HIS A 603 5.52 -8.71 1.13
N ALA A 604 5.63 -8.55 -0.19
CA ALA A 604 6.05 -9.62 -1.10
C ALA A 604 7.50 -10.07 -0.86
N THR A 605 8.38 -9.17 -0.39
CA THR A 605 9.79 -9.49 -0.09
C THR A 605 9.99 -10.02 1.34
N GLY A 606 8.93 -10.08 2.15
CA GLY A 606 8.97 -10.63 3.51
C GLY A 606 9.07 -9.58 4.61
N VAL A 607 9.62 -10.03 5.74
CA VAL A 607 9.57 -9.33 7.01
C VAL A 607 10.64 -8.24 7.08
N TYR A 608 10.24 -7.05 7.52
CA TYR A 608 11.16 -5.93 7.70
C TYR A 608 10.71 -4.99 8.82
N ALA A 609 11.65 -4.51 9.63
CA ALA A 609 11.46 -3.40 10.54
C ALA A 609 12.73 -2.54 10.62
N CYS A 610 12.58 -1.23 10.76
CA CYS A 610 13.70 -0.29 10.84
C CYS A 610 13.38 0.85 11.82
N THR A 611 14.34 1.22 12.67
CA THR A 611 14.19 2.38 13.57
C THR A 611 14.62 3.67 12.88
N SER A 612 14.04 4.79 13.32
CA SER A 612 14.72 6.07 13.19
C SER A 612 16.08 6.04 13.90
N PRO A 613 17.03 6.90 13.48
CA PRO A 613 18.37 6.92 14.04
C PRO A 613 18.42 7.47 15.47
N VAL A 614 19.37 6.95 16.23
CA VAL A 614 20.00 7.66 17.35
C VAL A 614 21.28 8.30 16.84
N TYR A 615 21.44 9.60 17.03
CA TYR A 615 22.59 10.33 16.50
C TYR A 615 23.72 10.46 17.52
N LEU A 616 24.96 10.42 17.04
CA LEU A 616 26.17 10.63 17.81
C LEU A 616 26.86 11.89 17.28
N ASP A 617 26.71 13.01 17.99
CA ASP A 617 27.43 14.24 17.69
C ASP A 617 28.77 14.21 18.43
N VAL A 618 29.89 14.24 17.70
CA VAL A 618 31.25 14.14 18.26
C VAL A 618 32.00 15.43 17.97
N ASP A 619 32.65 16.00 18.98
CA ASP A 619 33.42 17.26 18.88
C ASP A 619 32.59 18.42 18.27
N GLY A 620 31.32 18.51 18.67
CA GLY A 620 30.39 19.54 18.19
C GLY A 620 29.94 19.38 16.74
N ARG A 621 30.35 18.30 16.06
CA ARG A 621 29.96 17.99 14.68
C ARG A 621 28.89 16.92 14.64
N HIS A 622 27.99 17.03 13.66
CA HIS A 622 26.96 16.04 13.36
C HIS A 622 27.39 15.16 12.19
N VAL A 623 26.67 14.06 11.95
CA VAL A 623 26.94 13.16 10.83
C VAL A 623 26.77 13.89 9.49
N ALA A 624 27.82 13.85 8.67
CA ALA A 624 27.85 14.36 7.30
C ALA A 624 28.87 13.54 6.50
N ARG A 625 28.48 12.32 6.10
CA ARG A 625 29.38 11.41 5.40
C ARG A 625 29.63 11.93 3.99
N PRO A 626 30.89 12.20 3.58
CA PRO A 626 31.17 12.83 2.28
C PRO A 626 30.66 12.04 1.07
N GLU A 627 30.59 10.71 1.17
CA GLU A 627 30.02 9.86 0.11
C GLU A 627 28.52 10.08 -0.05
N ASP A 628 27.78 10.14 1.05
CA ASP A 628 26.33 10.33 1.05
C ASP A 628 25.96 11.75 0.61
N VAL A 629 26.74 12.75 1.06
CA VAL A 629 26.58 14.14 0.62
C VAL A 629 26.82 14.30 -0.89
N ARG A 630 27.87 13.65 -1.43
CA ARG A 630 28.11 13.65 -2.88
C ARG A 630 27.01 12.94 -3.65
N TRP A 631 26.51 11.82 -3.13
CA TRP A 631 25.37 11.12 -3.73
C TRP A 631 24.13 12.03 -3.82
N CYS A 632 23.84 12.82 -2.78
CA CYS A 632 22.76 13.81 -2.80
C CYS A 632 23.00 14.95 -3.82
N LEU A 633 24.25 15.39 -4.00
CA LEU A 633 24.59 16.39 -5.04
C LEU A 633 24.40 15.81 -6.44
N ASP A 634 24.89 14.59 -6.67
CA ASP A 634 24.73 13.86 -7.94
C ASP A 634 23.24 13.62 -8.26
N TRP A 635 22.41 13.40 -7.23
CA TRP A 635 20.96 13.33 -7.37
C TRP A 635 20.37 14.64 -7.86
N LEU A 636 20.72 15.78 -7.25
CA LEU A 636 20.20 17.09 -7.65
C LEU A 636 20.60 17.43 -9.09
N ASP A 637 21.82 17.06 -9.51
CA ASP A 637 22.28 17.23 -10.89
C ASP A 637 21.49 16.36 -11.87
N ALA A 638 21.17 15.13 -11.50
CA ALA A 638 20.33 14.25 -12.30
C ALA A 638 18.86 14.72 -12.36
N LEU A 639 18.32 15.20 -11.23
CA LEU A 639 16.97 15.74 -11.14
C LEU A 639 16.83 17.02 -11.99
N GLU A 640 17.81 17.91 -11.93
CA GLU A 640 17.82 19.10 -12.79
C GLU A 640 17.83 18.74 -14.27
N ALA A 641 18.69 17.80 -14.68
CA ALA A 641 18.72 17.33 -16.06
C ALA A 641 17.36 16.78 -16.50
N MET A 642 16.73 15.94 -15.67
CA MET A 642 15.41 15.38 -15.93
C MET A 642 14.34 16.46 -16.04
N VAL A 643 14.29 17.42 -15.11
CA VAL A 643 13.28 18.49 -15.14
C VAL A 643 13.44 19.40 -16.36
N ARG A 644 14.68 19.63 -16.82
CA ARG A 644 14.93 20.37 -18.07
C ARG A 644 14.49 19.60 -19.31
N GLU A 645 14.62 18.28 -19.30
CA GLU A 645 14.31 17.41 -20.43
C GLU A 645 12.81 17.07 -20.52
N GLU A 646 12.18 16.75 -19.38
CA GLU A 646 10.84 16.15 -19.32
C GLU A 646 9.78 17.06 -18.66
N GLY A 647 10.22 18.14 -18.01
CA GLY A 647 9.36 19.11 -17.33
C GLY A 647 8.49 19.93 -18.29
N ARG A 648 7.25 20.15 -17.90
CA ARG A 648 6.28 20.99 -18.61
C ARG A 648 6.13 22.32 -17.89
N PHE A 649 6.39 23.41 -18.61
CA PHE A 649 6.32 24.77 -18.09
C PHE A 649 5.65 25.70 -19.10
N GLU A 650 4.77 26.56 -18.62
CA GLU A 650 4.14 27.63 -19.41
C GLU A 650 5.08 28.81 -19.61
N THR A 651 5.99 29.05 -18.65
CA THR A 651 6.97 30.14 -18.71
C THR A 651 8.34 29.70 -18.22
N ALA A 652 9.40 30.39 -18.67
CA ALA A 652 10.76 30.14 -18.18
C ALA A 652 10.90 30.36 -16.66
N ALA A 653 10.13 31.31 -16.10
CA ALA A 653 10.15 31.60 -14.67
C ALA A 653 9.69 30.40 -13.82
N GLN A 654 8.76 29.58 -14.33
CA GLN A 654 8.32 28.37 -13.62
C GLN A 654 9.46 27.35 -13.51
N LEU A 655 10.24 27.15 -14.59
CA LEU A 655 11.45 26.32 -14.53
C LEU A 655 12.48 26.93 -13.56
N ASP A 656 12.69 28.25 -13.63
CA ASP A 656 13.64 28.94 -12.76
C ASP A 656 13.33 28.75 -11.27
N ASP A 657 12.06 28.61 -10.87
CA ASP A 657 11.67 28.30 -9.49
C ASP A 657 12.19 26.92 -9.03
N HIS A 658 12.14 25.87 -9.88
CA HIS A 658 12.73 24.56 -9.56
C HIS A 658 14.26 24.65 -9.48
N LEU A 659 14.89 25.35 -10.42
CA LEU A 659 16.35 25.49 -10.44
C LEU A 659 16.86 26.24 -9.20
N ALA A 660 16.14 27.28 -8.78
CA ALA A 660 16.43 28.02 -7.56
C ALA A 660 16.26 27.14 -6.31
N LEU A 661 15.23 26.28 -6.26
CA LEU A 661 15.06 25.28 -5.21
C LEU A 661 16.28 24.33 -5.13
N TYR A 662 16.70 23.79 -6.27
CA TYR A 662 17.81 22.84 -6.34
C TYR A 662 19.14 23.49 -5.94
N GLU A 663 19.43 24.71 -6.37
CA GLU A 663 20.64 25.42 -5.92
C GLU A 663 20.64 25.71 -4.42
N ARG A 664 19.49 26.04 -3.83
CA ARG A 664 19.39 26.18 -2.37
C ARG A 664 19.70 24.86 -1.67
N ALA A 665 19.18 23.73 -2.17
CA ALA A 665 19.50 22.42 -1.62
C ALA A 665 20.98 22.05 -1.80
N ARG A 666 21.58 22.34 -2.96
CA ARG A 666 23.02 22.15 -3.21
C ARG A 666 23.87 22.97 -2.25
N ALA A 667 23.48 24.21 -1.93
CA ALA A 667 24.19 25.05 -0.98
C ALA A 667 24.26 24.39 0.41
N VAL A 668 23.16 23.81 0.88
CA VAL A 668 23.11 23.06 2.15
C VAL A 668 24.08 21.87 2.12
N TYR A 669 24.05 21.06 1.06
CA TYR A 669 24.94 19.90 0.97
C TYR A 669 26.41 20.28 0.80
N ARG A 670 26.74 21.32 0.03
CA ARG A 670 28.12 21.81 -0.13
C ARG A 670 28.70 22.31 1.20
N ASP A 671 27.90 22.98 2.03
CA ASP A 671 28.29 23.44 3.37
C ASP A 671 28.65 22.26 4.30
N ARG A 672 27.99 21.11 4.14
CA ARG A 672 28.28 19.89 4.92
C ARG A 672 29.58 19.17 4.50
N LEU A 673 30.22 19.57 3.40
CA LEU A 673 31.52 19.05 2.97
C LEU A 673 32.71 19.86 3.49
N THR A 674 32.46 21.07 4.00
CA THR A 674 33.47 21.96 4.58
C THR A 674 33.54 21.81 6.08
#